data_AF-A0A951EM48-F1
#
_entry.id   AF-A0A951EM48-F1
#
_cell.length_a   1.000
_cell.length_b   1.000
_cell.length_c   1.000
_cell.angle_alpha   90.00
_cell.angle_beta   90.00
_cell.angle_gamma   90.00
#
_symmetry.space_group_name_H-M   'P 1'
#
loop_
_entity.id
_entity.type
_entity.pdbx_description
1 polymer ?
#
loop_
_entity_poly.entity_id
_entity_poly.type
_entity_poly.pdbx_seq_one_letter_code
_entity_poly.pdbx_strand_id
1 'polypeptide(L)'
;MATMTPSSCIDFAFAGQDSLFVFGWLVERGGAVLQGVQLRGEAGPIDLAGHLYRFPRPDVASLWAQDDETVARDYGVGIAVQLEQPLRADGRLALSFVLSDGTSSEIEAALSTDEDRFAEFVAGQADRLERLFAALDETEARRLRNVAGLPDPDQADAALGFPAPQIDLVCFLTATTLLVIGHSLDPEIEAIGVRMRANGTLLRFRRADLRQPMASEGAGCFVGLVTLESPPAADEELVLYLSAKTTLWPKPLGLAGSTANGFAALERHLQVSDPNTQLVILEEVARATPHWQITAADALRLGALWRAAVHRLPTTVDRADLGLRLITDLVHPVGGQGVFLVGWALLDRDVVRSVSFRVPESPEVEIWRDWISHQRPDVWQALKREGAHLPSDELGFTCFVGQPIARGQKSAYLVVHCRSGLSLRMKLDLPAAPHDPVETLRPILSSFNPAHRDLRALLDRHIGPAVQAAWSVRKRPAGEPVVAEFGAPAANPEVSLVIPLYGRFDFIEFQMTQFVDDPFVRGSDIIYVVDDPAIYDQTRQACLEVSRFFEVPFRLVYARRNAGFAAATNLGASLARGRYILMMNSDVMPKRPGWLDELVAAHRALPDPGAVAPKLIYEDGSVQHAGMQFMRMPAWGGLWVNDHPHKGQPNLAAAEPVEFLALTGACLLLRTTLWRELDGLSEDYIIGDFEDSDLCLRILEGGRRNWLLPAIELYHLERQSQDRIGDTEWRRNLSLYNCWMHTRRWDEAIARRVEAR
;
A
#
# COMPACT_ATOMS: atom_id res chain seq x y z
N MET A 1 -36.94 -24.61 -40.30
CA MET A 1 -35.48 -24.47 -40.34
C MET A 1 -34.91 -25.86 -40.46
N ALA A 2 -34.22 -26.15 -41.56
CA ALA A 2 -33.64 -27.46 -41.82
C ALA A 2 -32.60 -27.77 -40.74
N THR A 3 -32.74 -28.91 -40.08
CA THR A 3 -31.72 -29.48 -39.18
C THR A 3 -30.46 -29.71 -40.01
N MET A 4 -29.46 -28.83 -39.87
CA MET A 4 -28.18 -28.96 -40.57
C MET A 4 -27.35 -30.02 -39.84
N THR A 5 -26.97 -31.07 -40.57
CA THR A 5 -26.08 -32.13 -40.12
C THR A 5 -24.67 -31.61 -39.82
N PRO A 6 -23.90 -32.26 -38.93
CA PRO A 6 -22.49 -31.96 -38.71
C PRO A 6 -21.72 -32.07 -40.03
N SER A 7 -20.90 -31.07 -40.35
CA SER A 7 -20.03 -31.10 -41.54
C SER A 7 -18.65 -31.61 -41.15
N SER A 8 -18.22 -32.69 -41.78
CA SER A 8 -17.00 -33.40 -41.44
C SER A 8 -16.37 -34.03 -42.68
N CYS A 9 -15.05 -34.17 -42.65
CA CYS A 9 -14.29 -34.80 -43.71
C CYS A 9 -13.12 -35.60 -43.12
N ILE A 10 -12.80 -36.71 -43.76
CA ILE A 10 -11.59 -37.48 -43.49
C ILE A 10 -10.60 -37.15 -44.60
N ASP A 11 -9.49 -36.52 -44.24
CA ASP A 11 -8.42 -36.19 -45.19
C ASP A 11 -7.62 -37.44 -45.53
N PHE A 12 -7.42 -38.34 -44.55
CA PHE A 12 -6.70 -39.59 -44.73
C PHE A 12 -7.08 -40.63 -43.68
N ALA A 13 -7.15 -41.89 -44.10
CA ALA A 13 -7.33 -43.04 -43.21
C ALA A 13 -6.36 -44.15 -43.60
N PHE A 14 -5.61 -44.66 -42.62
CA PHE A 14 -4.62 -45.71 -42.79
C PHE A 14 -4.84 -46.83 -41.78
N ALA A 15 -4.84 -48.07 -42.28
CA ALA A 15 -4.83 -49.26 -41.45
C ALA A 15 -3.49 -49.98 -41.59
N GLY A 16 -2.74 -50.00 -40.49
CA GLY A 16 -1.58 -50.87 -40.31
C GLY A 16 -2.00 -52.27 -39.85
N GLN A 17 -1.01 -53.11 -39.53
CA GLN A 17 -1.23 -54.53 -39.19
C GLN A 17 -2.14 -54.74 -37.95
N ASP A 18 -2.12 -53.82 -37.00
CA ASP A 18 -2.88 -53.82 -35.74
C ASP A 18 -3.24 -52.39 -35.28
N SER A 19 -3.19 -51.40 -36.19
CA SER A 19 -3.37 -49.99 -35.84
C SER A 19 -4.25 -49.28 -36.86
N LEU A 20 -5.13 -48.40 -36.39
CA LEU A 20 -5.91 -47.50 -37.22
C LEU A 20 -5.49 -46.06 -36.97
N PHE A 21 -5.19 -45.36 -38.06
CA PHE A 21 -4.91 -43.93 -38.07
C PHE A 21 -5.93 -43.22 -38.94
N VAL A 22 -6.58 -42.19 -38.40
CA VAL A 22 -7.53 -41.37 -39.14
C VAL A 22 -7.22 -39.90 -38.88
N PHE A 23 -7.17 -39.12 -39.94
CA PHE A 23 -6.93 -37.69 -39.87
C PHE A 23 -7.98 -36.94 -40.68
N GLY A 24 -8.53 -35.88 -40.12
CA GLY A 24 -9.60 -35.12 -40.76
C GLY A 24 -9.97 -33.86 -40.00
N TRP A 25 -11.20 -33.41 -40.24
CA TRP A 25 -11.79 -32.27 -39.55
C TRP A 25 -13.29 -32.46 -39.32
N LEU A 26 -13.79 -31.85 -38.25
CA LEU A 26 -15.19 -31.87 -37.83
C LEU A 26 -15.60 -30.47 -37.38
N VAL A 27 -16.75 -30.00 -37.85
CA VAL A 27 -17.34 -28.72 -37.42
C VAL A 27 -18.53 -28.98 -36.50
N GLU A 28 -18.40 -28.54 -35.26
CA GLU A 28 -19.46 -28.53 -34.26
C GLU A 28 -20.28 -27.25 -34.38
N ARG A 29 -21.60 -27.36 -34.60
CA ARG A 29 -22.51 -26.22 -34.77
C ARG A 29 -23.52 -26.14 -33.63
N GLY A 30 -23.89 -24.92 -33.22
CA GLY A 30 -24.98 -24.67 -32.28
C GLY A 30 -24.74 -25.10 -30.83
N GLY A 31 -23.48 -25.23 -30.40
CA GLY A 31 -23.11 -25.65 -29.03
C GLY A 31 -23.20 -27.16 -28.77
N ALA A 32 -23.49 -27.97 -29.79
CA ALA A 32 -23.44 -29.43 -29.71
C ALA A 32 -21.97 -29.90 -29.74
N VAL A 33 -21.56 -30.68 -28.73
CA VAL A 33 -20.19 -31.19 -28.58
C VAL A 33 -20.16 -32.67 -28.91
N LEU A 34 -19.14 -33.13 -29.64
CA LEU A 34 -18.92 -34.54 -29.94
C LEU A 34 -18.79 -35.36 -28.66
N GLN A 35 -19.66 -36.36 -28.52
CA GLN A 35 -19.70 -37.28 -27.38
C GLN A 35 -19.12 -38.65 -27.69
N GLY A 36 -19.14 -39.08 -28.96
CA GLY A 36 -18.63 -40.39 -29.33
C GLY A 36 -18.20 -40.48 -30.79
N VAL A 37 -17.20 -41.32 -31.04
CA VAL A 37 -16.81 -41.74 -32.39
C VAL A 37 -16.90 -43.24 -32.45
N GLN A 38 -17.66 -43.77 -33.40
CA GLN A 38 -17.80 -45.21 -33.58
C GLN A 38 -17.28 -45.64 -34.94
N LEU A 39 -16.41 -46.64 -34.94
CA LEU A 39 -16.03 -47.35 -36.15
C LEU A 39 -17.01 -48.49 -36.41
N ARG A 40 -17.65 -48.51 -37.59
CA ARG A 40 -18.55 -49.59 -37.99
C ARG A 40 -17.83 -50.58 -38.91
N GLY A 41 -17.77 -51.84 -38.49
CA GLY A 41 -17.35 -52.98 -39.30
C GLY A 41 -18.23 -54.21 -39.04
N GLU A 42 -17.96 -55.33 -39.71
CA GLU A 42 -18.73 -56.59 -39.59
C GLU A 42 -18.84 -57.13 -38.14
N ALA A 43 -17.95 -56.71 -37.23
CA ALA A 43 -17.90 -57.13 -35.83
C ALA A 43 -18.73 -56.26 -34.85
N GLY A 44 -19.44 -55.23 -35.32
CA GLY A 44 -20.17 -54.26 -34.48
C GLY A 44 -19.42 -52.94 -34.26
N PRO A 45 -20.06 -51.93 -33.66
CA PRO A 45 -19.47 -50.60 -33.46
C PRO A 45 -18.36 -50.63 -32.39
N ILE A 46 -17.17 -50.16 -32.75
CA ILE A 46 -16.05 -49.95 -31.83
C ILE A 46 -16.07 -48.49 -31.36
N ASP A 47 -16.12 -48.26 -30.05
CA ASP A 47 -16.06 -46.91 -29.48
C ASP A 47 -14.61 -46.39 -29.46
N LEU A 48 -14.41 -45.26 -30.12
CA LEU A 48 -13.13 -44.58 -30.29
C LEU A 48 -13.09 -43.22 -29.59
N ALA A 49 -14.10 -42.89 -28.77
CA ALA A 49 -14.20 -41.60 -28.10
C ALA A 49 -12.95 -41.26 -27.25
N GLY A 50 -12.37 -42.27 -26.58
CA GLY A 50 -11.16 -42.11 -25.77
C GLY A 50 -9.86 -41.94 -26.57
N HIS A 51 -9.90 -42.14 -27.88
CA HIS A 51 -8.74 -42.09 -28.79
C HIS A 51 -8.81 -40.91 -29.76
N LEU A 52 -9.71 -39.96 -29.50
CA LEU A 52 -9.89 -38.77 -30.32
C LEU A 52 -9.02 -37.61 -29.80
N TYR A 53 -8.25 -37.04 -30.72
CA TYR A 53 -7.42 -35.88 -30.46
C TYR A 53 -7.87 -34.71 -31.31
N ARG A 54 -7.92 -33.52 -30.71
CA ARG A 54 -8.29 -32.26 -31.38
C ARG A 54 -7.09 -31.36 -31.56
N PHE A 55 -7.03 -30.65 -32.68
CA PHE A 55 -5.98 -29.67 -32.95
C PHE A 55 -6.48 -28.53 -33.85
N PRO A 56 -5.82 -27.36 -33.83
CA PRO A 56 -6.22 -26.24 -34.68
C PRO A 56 -6.05 -26.55 -36.18
N ARG A 57 -7.08 -26.25 -36.99
CA ARG A 57 -7.03 -26.27 -38.46
C ARG A 57 -7.40 -24.90 -39.04
N PRO A 58 -6.44 -23.97 -39.15
CA PRO A 58 -6.70 -22.60 -39.63
C PRO A 58 -7.25 -22.53 -41.06
N ASP A 59 -6.84 -23.48 -41.91
CA ASP A 59 -7.34 -23.64 -43.28
C ASP A 59 -8.84 -23.97 -43.30
N VAL A 60 -9.30 -24.81 -42.38
CA VAL A 60 -10.73 -25.13 -42.23
C VAL A 60 -11.47 -23.98 -41.57
N ALA A 61 -10.89 -23.36 -40.54
CA ALA A 61 -11.46 -22.20 -39.87
C ALA A 61 -11.81 -21.07 -40.85
N SER A 62 -10.93 -20.79 -41.83
CA SER A 62 -11.15 -19.76 -42.84
C SER A 62 -12.33 -20.03 -43.79
N LEU A 63 -12.71 -21.29 -44.00
CA LEU A 63 -13.85 -21.69 -44.83
C LEU A 63 -15.19 -21.43 -44.13
N TRP A 64 -15.20 -21.32 -42.79
CA TRP A 64 -16.41 -21.16 -41.98
C TRP A 64 -16.47 -19.82 -41.23
N ALA A 65 -15.45 -18.96 -41.38
CA ALA A 65 -15.33 -17.67 -40.68
C ALA A 65 -16.39 -16.61 -41.06
N GLN A 66 -17.31 -16.90 -41.99
CA GLN A 66 -18.37 -15.97 -42.40
C GLN A 66 -19.74 -16.25 -41.76
N ASP A 67 -19.95 -17.42 -41.14
CA ASP A 67 -21.23 -17.80 -40.54
C ASP A 67 -21.02 -18.26 -39.07
N ASP A 68 -21.43 -17.40 -38.12
CA ASP A 68 -21.64 -17.64 -36.67
C ASP A 68 -20.44 -17.61 -35.69
N GLU A 69 -20.54 -16.76 -34.66
CA GLU A 69 -19.56 -16.58 -33.56
C GLU A 69 -19.48 -17.76 -32.56
N THR A 70 -20.25 -18.83 -32.77
CA THR A 70 -20.40 -19.95 -31.82
C THR A 70 -19.65 -21.24 -32.18
N VAL A 71 -18.70 -21.20 -33.12
CA VAL A 71 -17.99 -22.41 -33.60
C VAL A 71 -16.66 -22.63 -32.85
N ALA A 72 -16.41 -23.87 -32.41
CA ALA A 72 -15.21 -24.26 -31.64
C ALA A 72 -13.89 -23.98 -32.39
N ARG A 73 -12.82 -23.63 -31.66
CA ARG A 73 -11.52 -23.18 -32.21
C ARG A 73 -10.61 -24.29 -32.77
N ASP A 74 -10.91 -25.55 -32.48
CA ASP A 74 -10.11 -26.72 -32.88
C ASP A 74 -10.90 -27.62 -33.86
N TYR A 75 -10.80 -27.30 -35.15
CA TYR A 75 -11.51 -27.98 -36.23
C TYR A 75 -10.89 -29.32 -36.65
N GLY A 76 -9.62 -29.58 -36.31
CA GLY A 76 -8.91 -30.80 -36.67
C GLY A 76 -9.22 -31.95 -35.73
N VAL A 77 -9.42 -33.15 -36.30
CA VAL A 77 -9.58 -34.40 -35.54
C VAL A 77 -8.58 -35.44 -36.01
N GLY A 78 -7.95 -36.11 -35.05
CA GLY A 78 -7.03 -37.22 -35.27
C GLY A 78 -7.44 -38.40 -34.39
N ILE A 79 -7.43 -39.60 -34.94
CA ILE A 79 -7.65 -40.85 -34.21
C ILE A 79 -6.44 -41.74 -34.45
N ALA A 80 -5.85 -42.21 -33.37
CA ALA A 80 -4.83 -43.25 -33.39
C ALA A 80 -5.19 -44.29 -32.33
N VAL A 81 -5.39 -45.52 -32.76
CA VAL A 81 -5.81 -46.62 -31.88
C VAL A 81 -5.19 -47.94 -32.30
N GLN A 82 -4.79 -48.75 -31.33
CA GLN A 82 -4.45 -50.14 -31.55
C GLN A 82 -5.72 -50.99 -31.59
N LEU A 83 -5.89 -51.78 -32.64
CA LEU A 83 -7.04 -52.65 -32.80
C LEU A 83 -6.69 -54.06 -32.32
N GLU A 84 -7.56 -54.64 -31.50
CA GLU A 84 -7.40 -56.03 -31.03
C GLU A 84 -7.49 -57.05 -32.17
N GLN A 85 -8.10 -56.68 -33.29
CA GLN A 85 -8.16 -57.48 -34.51
C GLN A 85 -7.89 -56.60 -35.75
N PRO A 86 -7.14 -57.11 -36.76
CA PRO A 86 -6.91 -56.36 -37.98
C PRO A 86 -8.23 -56.09 -38.72
N LEU A 87 -8.40 -54.86 -39.20
CA LEU A 87 -9.51 -54.50 -40.07
C LEU A 87 -9.42 -55.32 -41.37
N ARG A 88 -10.45 -56.13 -41.66
CA ARG A 88 -10.57 -56.82 -42.95
C ARG A 88 -10.88 -55.76 -44.02
N ALA A 89 -9.94 -55.55 -44.93
CA ALA A 89 -10.02 -54.50 -45.93
C ALA A 89 -10.98 -54.86 -47.08
N ASP A 90 -12.19 -54.33 -47.03
CA ASP A 90 -13.04 -54.03 -48.18
C ASP A 90 -12.79 -52.61 -48.74
N GLY A 91 -11.73 -51.96 -48.25
CA GLY A 91 -11.18 -50.70 -48.78
C GLY A 91 -11.91 -49.44 -48.33
N ARG A 92 -12.86 -49.54 -47.40
CA ARG A 92 -13.61 -48.40 -46.86
C ARG A 92 -13.71 -48.45 -45.34
N LEU A 93 -13.73 -47.27 -44.73
CA LEU A 93 -13.89 -47.05 -43.30
C LEU A 93 -15.14 -46.19 -43.09
N ALA A 94 -16.10 -46.66 -42.30
CA ALA A 94 -17.27 -45.87 -41.90
C ALA A 94 -17.13 -45.41 -40.44
N LEU A 95 -17.05 -44.09 -40.23
CA LEU A 95 -17.03 -43.46 -38.92
C LEU A 95 -18.34 -42.74 -38.64
N SER A 96 -18.93 -43.01 -37.49
CA SER A 96 -20.10 -42.29 -36.98
C SER A 96 -19.68 -41.35 -35.84
N PHE A 97 -19.91 -40.06 -36.02
CA PHE A 97 -19.67 -39.01 -35.03
C PHE A 97 -21.00 -38.67 -34.36
N VAL A 98 -21.11 -38.92 -33.05
CA VAL A 98 -22.32 -38.67 -32.26
C VAL A 98 -22.14 -37.40 -31.43
N LEU A 99 -23.00 -36.41 -31.63
CA LEU A 99 -22.99 -35.15 -30.89
C LEU A 99 -23.91 -35.22 -29.65
N SER A 100 -23.68 -34.30 -28.70
CA SER A 100 -24.39 -34.22 -27.43
C SER A 100 -25.90 -33.92 -27.53
N ASP A 101 -26.36 -33.44 -28.69
CA ASP A 101 -27.78 -33.21 -28.98
C ASP A 101 -28.49 -34.44 -29.57
N GLY A 102 -27.78 -35.57 -29.68
CA GLY A 102 -28.29 -36.83 -30.22
C GLY A 102 -28.21 -36.93 -31.74
N THR A 103 -27.67 -35.92 -32.43
CA THR A 103 -27.42 -36.00 -33.87
C THR A 103 -26.18 -36.83 -34.18
N SER A 104 -26.19 -37.56 -35.29
CA SER A 104 -25.04 -38.34 -35.75
C SER A 104 -24.70 -38.00 -37.21
N SER A 105 -23.41 -37.85 -37.50
CA SER A 105 -22.89 -37.74 -38.87
C SER A 105 -22.08 -38.98 -39.21
N GLU A 106 -22.35 -39.59 -40.37
CA GLU A 106 -21.63 -40.77 -40.85
C GLU A 106 -20.76 -40.39 -42.05
N ILE A 107 -19.49 -40.77 -42.01
CA ILE A 107 -18.53 -40.50 -43.08
C ILE A 107 -17.92 -41.83 -43.50
N GLU A 108 -18.00 -42.12 -44.79
CA GLU A 108 -17.18 -43.15 -45.41
C GLU A 108 -15.91 -42.52 -46.00
N ALA A 109 -14.77 -43.12 -45.69
CA ALA A 109 -13.49 -42.78 -46.32
C ALA A 109 -12.84 -44.01 -46.94
N ALA A 110 -12.07 -43.80 -48.00
CA ALA A 110 -11.21 -44.83 -48.55
C ALA A 110 -10.10 -45.15 -47.53
N LEU A 111 -9.97 -46.42 -47.16
CA LEU A 111 -8.96 -46.89 -46.22
C LEU A 111 -7.72 -47.33 -47.00
N SER A 112 -6.58 -46.69 -46.72
CA SER A 112 -5.30 -47.09 -47.30
C SER A 112 -4.58 -48.08 -46.40
N THR A 113 -3.93 -49.08 -47.00
CA THR A 113 -2.97 -49.97 -46.32
C THR A 113 -1.56 -49.81 -46.91
N ASP A 114 -1.34 -48.73 -47.66
CA ASP A 114 -0.09 -48.43 -48.37
C ASP A 114 0.77 -47.53 -47.49
N GLU A 115 1.87 -48.09 -46.98
CA GLU A 115 2.79 -47.40 -46.06
C GLU A 115 3.51 -46.23 -46.74
N ASP A 116 3.83 -46.34 -48.03
CA ASP A 116 4.51 -45.26 -48.77
C ASP A 116 3.57 -44.06 -48.95
N ARG A 117 2.28 -44.33 -49.23
CA ARG A 117 1.26 -43.29 -49.33
C ARG A 117 0.98 -42.62 -47.99
N PHE A 118 1.07 -43.37 -46.89
CA PHE A 118 0.96 -42.81 -45.55
C PHE A 118 2.17 -41.91 -45.22
N ALA A 119 3.39 -42.35 -45.54
CA ALA A 119 4.59 -41.55 -45.36
C ALA A 119 4.53 -40.23 -46.16
N GLU A 120 4.04 -40.27 -47.41
CA GLU A 120 3.85 -39.07 -48.24
C GLU A 120 2.82 -38.09 -47.65
N PHE A 121 1.70 -38.60 -47.12
CA PHE A 121 0.71 -37.78 -46.42
C PHE A 121 1.29 -37.13 -45.16
N VAL A 122 2.05 -37.89 -44.38
CA VAL A 122 2.67 -37.41 -43.13
C VAL A 122 3.71 -36.33 -43.41
N ALA A 123 4.55 -36.50 -44.43
CA ALA A 123 5.54 -35.51 -44.84
C ALA A 123 4.90 -34.16 -45.21
N GLY A 124 3.70 -34.17 -45.81
CA GLY A 124 2.94 -32.97 -46.15
C GLY A 124 2.25 -32.26 -44.97
N GLN A 125 2.21 -32.87 -43.78
CA GLN A 125 1.48 -32.37 -42.59
C GLN A 125 2.34 -32.39 -41.30
N ALA A 126 3.67 -32.43 -41.42
CA ALA A 126 4.62 -32.66 -40.32
C ALA A 126 4.38 -31.78 -39.05
N ASP A 127 4.23 -30.46 -39.20
CA ASP A 127 4.00 -29.52 -38.09
C ASP A 127 2.69 -29.77 -37.31
N ARG A 128 1.71 -30.41 -37.95
CA ARG A 128 0.40 -30.73 -37.36
C ARG A 128 0.44 -32.08 -36.66
N LEU A 129 1.19 -33.02 -37.23
CA LEU A 129 1.37 -34.36 -36.67
C LEU A 129 2.30 -34.37 -35.46
N GLU A 130 3.28 -33.46 -35.39
CA GLU A 130 4.12 -33.28 -34.18
C GLU A 130 3.29 -32.97 -32.92
N ARG A 131 2.22 -32.19 -33.06
CA ARG A 131 1.28 -31.91 -31.95
C ARG A 131 0.43 -33.12 -31.57
N LEU A 132 0.07 -33.94 -32.54
CA LEU A 132 -0.65 -35.20 -32.32
C LEU A 132 0.25 -36.21 -31.61
N PHE A 133 1.50 -36.38 -32.07
CA PHE A 133 2.48 -37.28 -31.46
C PHE A 133 2.86 -36.89 -30.04
N ALA A 134 2.86 -35.60 -29.70
CA ALA A 134 3.08 -35.11 -28.34
C ALA A 134 1.98 -35.53 -27.35
N ALA A 135 0.81 -35.96 -27.83
CA ALA A 135 -0.32 -36.37 -27.02
C ALA A 135 -0.47 -37.91 -26.90
N LEU A 136 0.30 -38.68 -27.67
CA LEU A 136 0.31 -40.16 -27.62
C LEU A 136 1.24 -40.67 -26.51
N ASP A 137 1.09 -41.94 -26.15
CA ASP A 137 2.08 -42.59 -25.30
C ASP A 137 3.43 -42.76 -26.06
N GLU A 138 4.52 -42.84 -25.30
CA GLU A 138 5.89 -42.83 -25.83
C GLU A 138 6.17 -44.03 -26.75
N THR A 139 5.45 -45.14 -26.59
CA THR A 139 5.61 -46.36 -27.40
C THR A 139 4.90 -46.21 -28.75
N GLU A 140 3.67 -45.70 -28.73
CA GLU A 140 2.86 -45.44 -29.92
C GLU A 140 3.44 -44.30 -30.76
N ALA A 141 3.85 -43.19 -30.13
CA ALA A 141 4.49 -42.07 -30.80
C ALA A 141 5.76 -42.50 -31.54
N ARG A 142 6.58 -43.37 -30.92
CA ARG A 142 7.83 -43.88 -31.50
C ARG A 142 7.56 -44.84 -32.66
N ARG A 143 6.56 -45.71 -32.55
CA ARG A 143 6.15 -46.61 -33.64
C ARG A 143 5.68 -45.83 -34.87
N LEU A 144 4.82 -44.82 -34.68
CA LEU A 144 4.30 -44.00 -35.78
C LEU A 144 5.35 -43.09 -36.41
N ARG A 145 6.28 -42.52 -35.61
CA ARG A 145 7.43 -41.76 -36.14
C ARG A 145 8.35 -42.62 -37.02
N ASN A 146 8.60 -43.86 -36.61
CA ASN A 146 9.42 -44.80 -37.38
C ASN A 146 8.78 -45.15 -38.73
N VAL A 147 7.47 -45.38 -38.77
CA VAL A 147 6.74 -45.61 -40.03
C VAL A 147 6.74 -44.35 -40.92
N ALA A 148 6.73 -43.16 -40.31
CA ALA A 148 6.76 -41.87 -41.01
C ALA A 148 8.16 -41.39 -41.44
N GLY A 149 9.24 -42.10 -41.07
CA GLY A 149 10.61 -41.65 -41.34
C GLY A 149 11.01 -40.36 -40.60
N LEU A 150 10.32 -40.00 -39.51
CA LEU A 150 10.60 -38.81 -38.71
C LEU A 150 11.67 -39.10 -37.64
N PRO A 151 12.60 -38.16 -37.36
CA PRO A 151 13.67 -38.38 -36.40
C PRO A 151 13.16 -38.56 -34.96
N ASP A 152 13.87 -39.40 -34.21
CA ASP A 152 13.63 -39.68 -32.79
C ASP A 152 13.96 -38.43 -31.95
N PRO A 153 13.09 -37.97 -31.02
CA PRO A 153 13.40 -36.84 -30.14
C PRO A 153 14.70 -37.01 -29.33
N ASP A 154 15.12 -38.25 -29.03
CA ASP A 154 16.40 -38.52 -28.38
C ASP A 154 17.62 -38.33 -29.31
N GLN A 155 17.40 -38.15 -30.63
CA GLN A 155 18.42 -37.88 -31.64
C GLN A 155 18.38 -36.44 -32.18
N ALA A 156 17.54 -35.55 -31.64
CA ALA A 156 17.45 -34.15 -32.03
C ALA A 156 18.60 -33.28 -31.46
N ASP A 157 19.80 -33.85 -31.34
CA ASP A 157 21.00 -33.10 -31.06
C ASP A 157 21.43 -32.32 -32.32
N ALA A 158 21.64 -31.01 -32.15
CA ALA A 158 22.38 -30.09 -33.03
C ALA A 158 21.65 -29.24 -34.10
N ALA A 159 20.32 -29.11 -34.14
CA ALA A 159 19.67 -28.35 -35.22
C ALA A 159 19.35 -26.86 -34.96
N LEU A 160 19.40 -26.36 -33.72
CA LEU A 160 19.09 -24.95 -33.42
C LEU A 160 20.17 -24.38 -32.49
N GLY A 161 21.04 -23.51 -33.03
CA GLY A 161 22.27 -23.01 -32.40
C GLY A 161 22.11 -22.07 -31.21
N PHE A 162 21.24 -22.38 -30.23
CA PHE A 162 21.13 -21.65 -28.98
C PHE A 162 22.07 -22.23 -27.92
N PRO A 163 22.82 -21.39 -27.17
CA PRO A 163 23.67 -21.86 -26.08
C PRO A 163 22.82 -22.44 -24.93
N ALA A 164 23.19 -23.62 -24.43
CA ALA A 164 22.50 -24.24 -23.30
C ALA A 164 22.59 -23.36 -22.03
N PRO A 165 21.52 -23.26 -21.21
CA PRO A 165 21.57 -22.52 -19.95
C PRO A 165 22.64 -23.12 -19.03
N GLN A 166 23.47 -22.28 -18.44
CA GLN A 166 24.40 -22.71 -17.41
C GLN A 166 23.66 -22.80 -16.07
N ILE A 167 23.95 -23.85 -15.30
CA ILE A 167 23.39 -24.02 -13.96
C ILE A 167 24.55 -23.95 -12.99
N ASP A 168 24.46 -23.02 -12.05
CA ASP A 168 25.52 -22.65 -11.12
C ASP A 168 25.31 -23.29 -9.75
N LEU A 169 24.04 -23.52 -9.36
CA LEU A 169 23.69 -24.18 -8.12
C LEU A 169 22.46 -25.06 -8.30
N VAL A 170 22.56 -26.30 -7.83
CA VAL A 170 21.41 -27.16 -7.57
C VAL A 170 21.59 -27.74 -6.18
N CYS A 171 20.67 -27.45 -5.26
CA CYS A 171 20.76 -27.95 -3.90
C CYS A 171 19.39 -28.24 -3.28
N PHE A 172 19.35 -29.26 -2.42
CA PHE A 172 18.16 -29.56 -1.63
C PHE A 172 18.14 -28.67 -0.39
N LEU A 173 17.11 -27.82 -0.28
CA LEU A 173 16.87 -27.02 0.93
C LEU A 173 16.12 -27.82 1.99
N THR A 174 15.38 -28.84 1.57
CA THR A 174 14.72 -29.85 2.40
C THR A 174 14.79 -31.21 1.70
N ALA A 175 14.27 -32.28 2.31
CA ALA A 175 14.23 -33.61 1.68
C ALA A 175 13.45 -33.65 0.35
N THR A 176 12.51 -32.73 0.13
CA THR A 176 11.63 -32.72 -1.06
C THR A 176 11.71 -31.43 -1.86
N THR A 177 12.46 -30.43 -1.41
CA THR A 177 12.53 -29.14 -2.10
C THR A 177 13.91 -28.86 -2.65
N LEU A 178 13.96 -28.70 -3.96
CA LEU A 178 15.14 -28.40 -4.75
C LEU A 178 15.15 -26.91 -5.11
N LEU A 179 16.25 -26.24 -4.79
CA LEU A 179 16.60 -24.92 -5.31
C LEU A 179 17.52 -25.09 -6.50
N VAL A 180 17.14 -24.48 -7.61
CA VAL A 180 17.91 -24.40 -8.85
C VAL A 180 18.23 -22.94 -9.11
N ILE A 181 19.51 -22.62 -9.23
CA ILE A 181 20.00 -21.32 -9.66
C ILE A 181 20.88 -21.52 -10.89
N GLY A 182 20.62 -20.77 -11.94
CA GLY A 182 21.44 -20.77 -13.13
C GLY A 182 21.52 -19.42 -13.79
N HIS A 183 22.31 -19.35 -14.86
CA HIS A 183 22.43 -18.19 -15.74
C HIS A 183 22.17 -18.61 -17.19
N SER A 184 21.39 -17.81 -17.89
CA SER A 184 21.18 -17.91 -19.34
C SER A 184 21.70 -16.65 -20.01
N LEU A 185 22.46 -16.82 -21.10
CA LEU A 185 22.82 -15.73 -22.01
C LEU A 185 21.68 -15.42 -23.01
N ASP A 186 20.66 -16.28 -23.06
CA ASP A 186 19.48 -16.09 -23.89
C ASP A 186 18.40 -15.33 -23.10
N PRO A 187 18.07 -14.09 -23.52
CA PRO A 187 17.05 -13.26 -22.90
C PRO A 187 15.61 -13.72 -23.21
N GLU A 188 15.41 -14.66 -24.15
CA GLU A 188 14.08 -15.17 -24.54
C GLU A 188 13.64 -16.41 -23.74
N ILE A 189 14.42 -16.84 -22.74
CA ILE A 189 14.01 -17.92 -21.83
C ILE A 189 12.95 -17.39 -20.84
N GLU A 190 11.70 -17.31 -21.31
CA GLU A 190 10.57 -16.80 -20.52
C GLU A 190 10.12 -17.73 -19.39
N ALA A 191 10.29 -19.04 -19.58
CA ALA A 191 9.94 -20.04 -18.60
C ALA A 191 10.83 -21.26 -18.79
N ILE A 192 11.52 -21.65 -17.72
CA ILE A 192 12.17 -22.94 -17.63
C ILE A 192 11.12 -23.92 -17.09
N GLY A 193 10.84 -25.00 -17.80
CA GLY A 193 10.15 -26.15 -17.19
C GLY A 193 11.21 -27.03 -16.55
N VAL A 194 11.02 -27.44 -15.29
CA VAL A 194 11.82 -28.54 -14.72
C VAL A 194 11.06 -29.84 -14.92
N ARG A 195 11.68 -30.79 -15.62
CA ARG A 195 11.31 -32.20 -15.50
C ARG A 195 12.44 -32.91 -14.77
N MET A 196 12.08 -33.89 -13.94
CA MET A 196 13.04 -34.76 -13.25
C MET A 196 12.65 -36.18 -13.54
N ARG A 197 13.61 -36.96 -14.03
CA ARG A 197 13.50 -38.42 -14.07
C ARG A 197 14.34 -38.98 -12.94
N ALA A 198 13.85 -40.05 -12.32
CA ALA A 198 14.57 -40.93 -11.42
C ALA A 198 14.57 -42.32 -12.05
N ASN A 199 15.74 -42.85 -12.42
CA ASN A 199 15.88 -44.16 -13.07
C ASN A 199 14.92 -44.33 -14.29
N GLY A 200 14.79 -43.28 -15.11
CA GLY A 200 13.89 -43.25 -16.28
C GLY A 200 12.43 -42.88 -15.99
N THR A 201 11.99 -42.88 -14.74
CA THR A 201 10.60 -42.56 -14.36
C THR A 201 10.43 -41.06 -14.07
N LEU A 202 9.42 -40.42 -14.67
CA LEU A 202 9.14 -39.00 -14.42
C LEU A 202 8.62 -38.79 -12.99
N LEU A 203 9.29 -37.92 -12.23
CA LEU A 203 8.85 -37.51 -10.89
C LEU A 203 7.69 -36.51 -11.00
N ARG A 204 6.72 -36.64 -10.08
CA ARG A 204 5.60 -35.71 -9.95
C ARG A 204 5.97 -34.53 -9.06
N PHE A 205 5.53 -33.34 -9.46
CA PHE A 205 5.81 -32.08 -8.77
C PHE A 205 4.54 -31.51 -8.19
N ARG A 206 4.64 -30.98 -6.97
CA ARG A 206 3.54 -30.27 -6.33
C ARG A 206 3.51 -28.78 -6.71
N ARG A 207 4.70 -28.19 -6.94
CA ARG A 207 4.88 -26.77 -7.29
C ARG A 207 6.24 -26.55 -7.92
N ALA A 208 6.26 -25.84 -9.06
CA ALA A 208 7.48 -25.34 -9.70
C ALA A 208 7.30 -23.84 -9.95
N ASP A 209 8.04 -23.01 -9.22
CA ASP A 209 8.11 -21.57 -9.45
C ASP A 209 9.50 -21.25 -9.99
N LEU A 210 9.59 -20.94 -11.29
CA LEU A 210 10.82 -20.52 -11.95
C LEU A 210 10.69 -19.07 -12.39
N ARG A 211 11.64 -18.24 -11.96
CA ARG A 211 11.69 -16.82 -12.30
C ARG A 211 13.07 -16.46 -12.79
N GLN A 212 13.15 -15.62 -13.81
CA GLN A 212 14.41 -15.10 -14.34
C GLN A 212 14.68 -13.69 -13.77
N PRO A 213 15.54 -13.52 -12.76
CA PRO A 213 16.21 -12.25 -12.52
C PRO A 213 17.10 -11.84 -13.69
N MET A 214 16.70 -10.79 -14.41
CA MET A 214 17.62 -10.09 -15.31
C MET A 214 18.76 -9.46 -14.49
N ALA A 215 20.01 -9.87 -14.72
CA ALA A 215 21.17 -9.21 -14.14
C ALA A 215 21.39 -7.84 -14.80
N SER A 216 22.23 -7.00 -14.18
CA SER A 216 22.62 -5.69 -14.72
C SER A 216 23.46 -5.75 -16.01
N GLU A 217 23.95 -6.93 -16.42
CA GLU A 217 24.97 -7.11 -17.46
C GLU A 217 24.65 -8.23 -18.47
N GLY A 218 23.45 -8.26 -19.04
CA GLY A 218 23.15 -9.05 -20.25
C GLY A 218 23.01 -10.58 -20.09
N ALA A 219 23.27 -11.14 -18.91
CA ALA A 219 22.96 -12.53 -18.57
C ALA A 219 21.76 -12.60 -17.60
N GLY A 220 20.72 -13.36 -17.94
CA GLY A 220 19.57 -13.59 -17.06
C GLY A 220 19.90 -14.68 -16.04
N CYS A 221 20.03 -14.32 -14.76
CA CYS A 221 19.98 -15.32 -13.70
C CYS A 221 18.56 -15.90 -13.65
N PHE A 222 18.40 -17.19 -13.37
CA PHE A 222 17.11 -17.78 -13.05
C PHE A 222 17.19 -18.46 -11.70
N VAL A 223 16.13 -18.31 -10.90
CA VAL A 223 15.96 -18.95 -9.61
C VAL A 223 14.67 -19.75 -9.67
N GLY A 224 14.76 -21.02 -9.35
CA GLY A 224 13.67 -21.96 -9.36
C GLY A 224 13.56 -22.74 -8.08
N LEU A 225 12.34 -22.85 -7.55
CA LEU A 225 12.03 -23.78 -6.47
C LEU A 225 11.08 -24.86 -6.97
N VAL A 226 11.52 -26.10 -6.80
CA VAL A 226 10.81 -27.30 -7.23
C VAL A 226 10.52 -28.15 -6.01
N THR A 227 9.23 -28.38 -5.74
CA THR A 227 8.80 -29.23 -4.63
C THR A 227 8.30 -30.57 -5.17
N LEU A 228 8.99 -31.65 -4.79
CA LEU A 228 8.66 -33.03 -5.11
C LEU A 228 7.54 -33.55 -4.20
N GLU A 229 6.71 -34.48 -4.70
CA GLU A 229 5.71 -35.18 -3.88
C GLU A 229 6.34 -36.08 -2.81
N SER A 230 7.50 -36.68 -3.11
CA SER A 230 8.28 -37.55 -2.23
C SER A 230 9.78 -37.29 -2.38
N PRO A 231 10.60 -37.55 -1.34
CA PRO A 231 12.05 -37.41 -1.44
C PRO A 231 12.65 -38.45 -2.39
N PRO A 232 13.65 -38.09 -3.21
CA PRO A 232 14.32 -39.03 -4.10
C PRO A 232 15.15 -40.05 -3.29
N ALA A 233 15.26 -41.28 -3.80
CA ALA A 233 16.12 -42.29 -3.18
C ALA A 233 17.62 -41.97 -3.41
N ALA A 234 18.48 -42.46 -2.53
CA ALA A 234 19.91 -42.09 -2.51
C ALA A 234 20.69 -42.54 -3.75
N ASP A 235 20.16 -43.50 -4.50
CA ASP A 235 20.72 -44.15 -5.68
C ASP A 235 20.02 -43.74 -6.99
N GLU A 236 19.01 -42.86 -6.94
CA GLU A 236 18.33 -42.38 -8.14
C GLU A 236 19.21 -41.42 -8.94
N GLU A 237 19.25 -41.59 -10.26
CA GLU A 237 19.85 -40.60 -11.15
C GLU A 237 18.80 -39.53 -11.47
N LEU A 238 19.02 -38.30 -11.00
CA LEU A 238 18.15 -37.16 -11.28
C LEU A 238 18.61 -36.43 -12.53
N VAL A 239 17.75 -36.26 -13.52
CA VAL A 239 18.04 -35.42 -14.71
C VAL A 239 17.14 -34.20 -14.69
N LEU A 240 17.72 -33.00 -14.59
CA LEU A 240 17.00 -31.74 -14.71
C LEU A 240 16.86 -31.39 -16.19
N TYR A 241 15.64 -31.41 -16.71
CA TYR A 241 15.37 -30.84 -18.02
C TYR A 241 15.05 -29.37 -17.86
N LEU A 242 15.74 -28.50 -18.58
CA LEU A 242 15.37 -27.10 -18.76
C LEU A 242 14.71 -26.97 -20.13
N SER A 243 13.63 -26.21 -20.27
CA SER A 243 13.01 -25.96 -21.58
C SER A 243 12.89 -24.47 -21.86
N ALA A 244 13.12 -24.02 -23.09
CA ALA A 244 12.70 -22.69 -23.54
C ALA A 244 12.10 -22.80 -24.95
N LYS A 245 10.91 -22.23 -25.15
CA LYS A 245 10.09 -22.38 -26.37
C LYS A 245 9.91 -23.85 -26.78
N THR A 246 10.79 -24.37 -27.64
CA THR A 246 10.77 -25.72 -28.22
C THR A 246 12.03 -26.54 -27.93
N THR A 247 13.04 -25.96 -27.28
CA THR A 247 14.33 -26.63 -27.00
C THR A 247 14.36 -27.15 -25.57
N LEU A 248 14.80 -28.39 -25.42
CA LEU A 248 14.88 -29.10 -24.13
C LEU A 248 16.34 -29.48 -23.85
N TRP A 249 16.88 -29.05 -22.72
CA TRP A 249 18.26 -29.34 -22.32
C TRP A 249 18.27 -30.30 -21.12
N PRO A 250 18.66 -31.57 -21.30
CA PRO A 250 18.89 -32.48 -20.18
C PRO A 250 20.19 -32.13 -19.45
N LYS A 251 20.13 -31.97 -18.14
CA LYS A 251 21.30 -31.79 -17.27
C LYS A 251 21.28 -32.83 -16.14
N PRO A 252 22.14 -33.86 -16.20
CA PRO A 252 22.28 -34.83 -15.14
C PRO A 252 22.69 -34.14 -13.83
N LEU A 253 21.99 -34.44 -12.75
CA LEU A 253 22.27 -34.00 -11.40
C LEU A 253 22.95 -35.15 -10.67
N GLY A 254 24.27 -35.05 -10.47
CA GLY A 254 24.98 -35.98 -9.60
C GLY A 254 24.48 -35.85 -8.15
N LEU A 255 23.62 -36.76 -7.71
CA LEU A 255 23.05 -36.77 -6.35
C LEU A 255 24.04 -37.20 -5.26
N ALA A 256 25.23 -37.67 -5.65
CA ALA A 256 26.27 -38.13 -4.74
C ALA A 256 26.86 -36.95 -3.91
N GLY A 257 26.13 -36.54 -2.87
CA GLY A 257 26.63 -35.68 -1.79
C GLY A 257 25.75 -34.50 -1.34
N SER A 258 24.55 -34.26 -1.90
CA SER A 258 23.88 -32.95 -1.79
C SER A 258 22.78 -32.79 -0.72
N THR A 259 22.37 -33.85 -0.01
CA THR A 259 21.23 -33.76 0.93
C THR A 259 21.58 -33.22 2.32
N ALA A 260 22.86 -33.17 2.71
CA ALA A 260 23.26 -32.82 4.09
C ALA A 260 23.68 -31.35 4.32
N ASN A 261 23.84 -30.51 3.27
CA ASN A 261 24.46 -29.17 3.40
C ASN A 261 23.85 -28.08 2.48
N GLY A 262 22.57 -28.20 2.09
CA GLY A 262 21.94 -27.26 1.14
C GLY A 262 22.04 -25.78 1.52
N PHE A 263 21.82 -25.45 2.79
CA PHE A 263 21.97 -24.08 3.29
C PHE A 263 23.41 -23.55 3.19
N ALA A 264 24.42 -24.40 3.47
CA ALA A 264 25.82 -24.00 3.34
C ALA A 264 26.24 -23.82 1.86
N ALA A 265 25.62 -24.54 0.93
CA ALA A 265 25.80 -24.33 -0.50
C ALA A 265 25.14 -23.02 -0.97
N LEU A 266 23.91 -22.76 -0.52
CA LEU A 266 23.21 -21.50 -0.74
C LEU A 266 24.04 -20.31 -0.21
N GLU A 267 24.56 -20.38 1.01
CA GLU A 267 25.41 -19.33 1.61
C GLU A 267 26.65 -19.02 0.76
N ARG A 268 27.37 -20.06 0.32
CA ARG A 268 28.55 -19.87 -0.55
C ARG A 268 28.20 -19.23 -1.88
N HIS A 269 27.07 -19.63 -2.47
CA HIS A 269 26.60 -19.02 -3.71
C HIS A 269 26.22 -17.55 -3.49
N LEU A 270 25.44 -17.25 -2.44
CA LEU A 270 25.09 -15.87 -2.09
C LEU A 270 26.33 -15.00 -1.84
N GLN A 271 27.42 -15.53 -1.29
CA GLN A 271 28.65 -14.75 -1.07
C GLN A 271 29.30 -14.24 -2.37
N VAL A 272 29.14 -14.94 -3.49
CA VAL A 272 29.72 -14.56 -4.79
C VAL A 272 28.75 -13.80 -5.70
N SER A 273 27.44 -13.84 -5.42
CA SER A 273 26.43 -13.09 -6.18
C SER A 273 26.41 -11.60 -5.82
N ASP A 274 25.97 -10.74 -6.74
CA ASP A 274 25.71 -9.33 -6.46
C ASP A 274 24.51 -9.15 -5.49
N PRO A 275 24.40 -8.01 -4.78
CA PRO A 275 23.34 -7.80 -3.78
C PRO A 275 21.91 -7.91 -4.32
N ASN A 276 21.67 -7.54 -5.57
CA ASN A 276 20.33 -7.63 -6.16
C ASN A 276 19.95 -9.09 -6.39
N THR A 277 20.86 -9.88 -6.98
CA THR A 277 20.68 -11.32 -7.19
C THR A 277 20.51 -12.06 -5.86
N GLN A 278 21.29 -11.71 -4.84
CA GLN A 278 21.14 -12.28 -3.49
C GLN A 278 19.73 -12.10 -2.94
N LEU A 279 19.15 -10.92 -3.08
CA LEU A 279 17.81 -10.64 -2.58
C LEU A 279 16.73 -11.38 -3.37
N VAL A 280 16.87 -11.50 -4.69
CA VAL A 280 15.93 -12.33 -5.48
C VAL A 280 15.93 -13.76 -4.97
N ILE A 281 17.12 -14.36 -4.76
CA ILE A 281 17.25 -15.72 -4.24
C ILE A 281 16.59 -15.83 -2.86
N LEU A 282 16.91 -14.91 -1.94
CA LEU A 282 16.38 -14.93 -0.58
C LEU A 282 14.86 -14.72 -0.54
N GLU A 283 14.31 -13.89 -1.43
CA GLU A 283 12.86 -13.66 -1.55
C GLU A 283 12.12 -14.90 -2.04
N GLU A 284 12.68 -15.65 -3.00
CA GLU A 284 12.10 -16.92 -3.45
C GLU A 284 12.18 -17.99 -2.36
N VAL A 285 13.33 -18.10 -1.70
CA VAL A 285 13.49 -18.99 -0.54
C VAL A 285 12.45 -18.66 0.53
N ALA A 286 12.27 -17.38 0.86
CA ALA A 286 11.29 -16.94 1.85
C ALA A 286 9.83 -17.20 1.44
N ARG A 287 9.48 -17.09 0.15
CA ARG A 287 8.14 -17.43 -0.35
C ARG A 287 7.79 -18.91 -0.13
N ALA A 288 8.77 -19.80 -0.25
CA ALA A 288 8.54 -21.23 -0.10
C ALA A 288 8.72 -21.73 1.34
N THR A 289 9.44 -20.97 2.18
CA THR A 289 9.72 -21.28 3.59
C THR A 289 8.47 -21.60 4.44
N PRO A 290 7.30 -20.94 4.31
CA PRO A 290 6.09 -21.29 5.07
C PRO A 290 5.62 -22.74 4.87
N HIS A 291 6.03 -23.37 3.78
CA HIS A 291 5.73 -24.77 3.46
C HIS A 291 6.83 -25.74 3.90
N TRP A 292 7.91 -25.24 4.50
CA TRP A 292 9.09 -26.01 4.90
C TRP A 292 9.29 -26.00 6.41
N GLN A 293 9.69 -27.14 6.97
CA GLN A 293 10.16 -27.21 8.35
C GLN A 293 11.64 -26.84 8.41
N ILE A 294 11.96 -25.54 8.35
CA ILE A 294 13.33 -25.05 8.60
C ILE A 294 13.58 -24.92 10.10
N THR A 295 14.83 -25.09 10.54
CA THR A 295 15.17 -24.89 11.96
C THR A 295 15.15 -23.41 12.33
N ALA A 296 14.97 -23.10 13.61
CA ALA A 296 15.09 -21.72 14.09
C ALA A 296 16.48 -21.11 13.81
N ALA A 297 17.53 -21.93 13.81
CA ALA A 297 18.88 -21.50 13.48
C ALA A 297 19.01 -21.11 11.99
N ASP A 298 18.41 -21.88 11.08
CA ASP A 298 18.41 -21.58 9.64
C ASP A 298 17.62 -20.31 9.33
N ALA A 299 16.46 -20.12 9.98
CA ALA A 299 15.68 -18.89 9.88
C ALA A 299 16.50 -17.65 10.30
N LEU A 300 17.24 -17.76 11.41
CA LEU A 300 18.06 -16.67 11.93
C LEU A 300 19.25 -16.34 11.01
N ARG A 301 19.85 -17.37 10.39
CA ARG A 301 20.91 -17.25 9.39
C ARG A 301 20.42 -16.59 8.11
N LEU A 302 19.30 -17.04 7.55
CA LEU A 302 18.67 -16.44 6.37
C LEU A 302 18.36 -14.95 6.59
N GLY A 303 17.82 -14.61 7.76
CA GLY A 303 17.58 -13.22 8.12
C GLY A 303 18.86 -12.37 8.17
N ALA A 304 19.96 -12.94 8.66
CA ALA A 304 21.26 -12.25 8.68
C ALA A 304 21.80 -12.00 7.27
N LEU A 305 21.70 -12.99 6.37
CA LEU A 305 22.08 -12.85 4.96
C LEU A 305 21.24 -11.80 4.25
N TRP A 306 19.93 -11.78 4.49
CA TRP A 306 19.01 -10.79 3.93
C TRP A 306 19.38 -9.37 4.37
N ARG A 307 19.59 -9.16 5.67
CA ARG A 307 20.04 -7.85 6.19
C ARG A 307 21.38 -7.42 5.60
N ALA A 308 22.32 -8.35 5.43
CA ALA A 308 23.63 -8.07 4.82
C ALA A 308 23.52 -7.73 3.32
N ALA A 309 22.63 -8.38 2.58
CA ALA A 309 22.35 -8.09 1.18
C ALA A 309 21.71 -6.70 1.02
N VAL A 310 20.70 -6.36 1.84
CA VAL A 310 20.08 -5.02 1.84
C VAL A 310 21.10 -3.93 2.18
N HIS A 311 22.01 -4.18 3.11
CA HIS A 311 23.02 -3.19 3.48
C HIS A 311 23.95 -2.80 2.32
N ARG A 312 24.14 -3.70 1.35
CA ARG A 312 24.99 -3.50 0.16
C ARG A 312 24.24 -2.98 -1.06
N LEU A 313 22.92 -2.83 -0.98
CA LEU A 313 22.15 -2.22 -2.07
C LEU A 313 22.52 -0.74 -2.27
N PRO A 314 22.43 -0.21 -3.50
CA PRO A 314 22.60 1.21 -3.75
C PRO A 314 21.47 2.01 -3.10
N THR A 315 21.73 3.25 -2.70
CA THR A 315 20.72 4.17 -2.13
C THR A 315 19.96 4.96 -3.19
N THR A 316 20.26 4.73 -4.47
CA THR A 316 19.59 5.31 -5.63
C THR A 316 19.37 4.23 -6.69
N VAL A 317 18.37 4.45 -7.55
CA VAL A 317 18.29 3.76 -8.85
C VAL A 317 18.72 4.76 -9.92
N ASP A 318 19.72 4.39 -10.73
CA ASP A 318 20.11 5.16 -11.92
C ASP A 318 20.39 4.20 -13.07
N ARG A 319 19.45 4.13 -14.01
CA ARG A 319 19.51 3.34 -15.25
C ARG A 319 19.10 4.24 -16.39
N ALA A 320 20.01 5.15 -16.76
CA ALA A 320 19.83 6.08 -17.86
C ALA A 320 19.54 5.38 -19.20
N ASP A 321 20.08 4.18 -19.40
CA ASP A 321 19.82 3.31 -20.55
C ASP A 321 18.36 2.84 -20.64
N LEU A 322 17.66 2.78 -19.51
CA LEU A 322 16.23 2.45 -19.41
C LEU A 322 15.35 3.68 -19.15
N GLY A 323 15.94 4.87 -19.08
CA GLY A 323 15.24 6.10 -18.70
C GLY A 323 14.73 6.10 -17.26
N LEU A 324 15.36 5.35 -16.35
CA LEU A 324 14.89 5.19 -14.96
C LEU A 324 15.82 5.86 -13.96
N ARG A 325 15.27 6.73 -13.12
CA ARG A 325 15.95 7.26 -11.93
C ARG A 325 14.99 7.32 -10.74
N LEU A 326 15.46 6.95 -9.55
CA LEU A 326 14.68 7.04 -8.31
C LEU A 326 15.60 7.39 -7.15
N ILE A 327 15.23 8.43 -6.40
CA ILE A 327 15.96 8.92 -5.23
C ILE A 327 14.95 9.33 -4.15
N THR A 328 15.27 9.05 -2.88
CA THR A 328 14.54 9.57 -1.72
C THR A 328 15.28 10.75 -1.09
N ASP A 329 14.57 11.85 -0.87
CA ASP A 329 15.06 13.03 -0.15
C ASP A 329 14.81 12.91 1.36
N LEU A 330 13.71 12.26 1.75
CA LEU A 330 13.32 12.01 3.13
C LEU A 330 12.86 10.56 3.31
N VAL A 331 13.45 9.87 4.28
CA VAL A 331 13.00 8.57 4.78
C VAL A 331 12.77 8.73 6.28
N HIS A 332 11.51 8.79 6.70
CA HIS A 332 11.15 9.15 8.06
C HIS A 332 10.26 8.09 8.72
N PRO A 333 10.81 7.27 9.63
CA PRO A 333 10.03 6.28 10.38
C PRO A 333 9.03 6.92 11.33
N VAL A 334 7.79 6.43 11.31
CA VAL A 334 6.67 6.99 12.07
C VAL A 334 6.31 6.04 13.22
N GLY A 335 6.98 6.18 14.37
CA GLY A 335 6.58 5.53 15.63
C GLY A 335 6.38 4.00 15.59
N GLY A 336 7.02 3.28 14.66
CA GLY A 336 6.82 1.85 14.43
C GLY A 336 5.56 1.48 13.62
N GLN A 337 4.76 2.48 13.22
CA GLN A 337 3.53 2.31 12.44
C GLN A 337 3.78 2.31 10.92
N GLY A 338 4.90 2.87 10.46
CA GLY A 338 5.20 2.98 9.03
C GLY A 338 6.43 3.82 8.71
N VAL A 339 6.61 4.12 7.42
CA VAL A 339 7.62 5.06 6.91
C VAL A 339 6.94 6.13 6.07
N PHE A 340 7.31 7.37 6.30
CA PHE A 340 6.98 8.50 5.45
C PHE A 340 8.15 8.76 4.47
N LEU A 341 7.85 8.77 3.18
CA LEU A 341 8.81 8.89 2.09
C LEU A 341 8.52 10.14 1.27
N VAL A 342 9.57 10.92 1.00
CA VAL A 342 9.55 12.00 0.01
C VAL A 342 10.78 11.84 -0.87
N GLY A 343 10.61 12.05 -2.16
CA GLY A 343 11.70 11.90 -3.10
C GLY A 343 11.33 12.39 -4.49
N TRP A 344 12.10 11.94 -5.46
CA TRP A 344 11.79 12.15 -6.87
C TRP A 344 12.12 10.91 -7.71
N ALA A 345 11.41 10.77 -8.81
CA ALA A 345 11.52 9.64 -9.71
C ALA A 345 11.29 10.06 -11.17
N LEU A 346 12.17 9.60 -12.05
CA LEU A 346 11.95 9.54 -13.49
C LEU A 346 11.65 8.07 -13.83
N LEU A 347 10.37 7.75 -14.04
CA LEU A 347 9.92 6.39 -14.31
C LEU A 347 9.10 6.37 -15.59
N ASP A 348 9.60 5.67 -16.60
CA ASP A 348 8.85 5.43 -17.83
C ASP A 348 7.78 4.35 -17.58
N ARG A 349 6.51 4.63 -17.90
CA ARG A 349 5.38 3.70 -17.71
C ARG A 349 5.37 2.53 -18.69
N ASP A 350 6.08 2.67 -19.81
CA ASP A 350 6.27 1.60 -20.79
C ASP A 350 7.38 0.65 -20.36
N VAL A 351 8.26 1.08 -19.45
CA VAL A 351 9.34 0.26 -18.88
C VAL A 351 8.96 -0.28 -17.51
N VAL A 352 8.41 0.55 -16.62
CA VAL A 352 8.10 0.21 -15.22
C VAL A 352 6.67 -0.29 -15.09
N ARG A 353 6.51 -1.41 -14.38
CA ARG A 353 5.22 -2.00 -14.02
C ARG A 353 4.74 -1.53 -12.65
N SER A 354 5.60 -1.56 -11.64
CA SER A 354 5.27 -1.20 -10.26
C SER A 354 6.51 -0.76 -9.48
N VAL A 355 6.30 0.04 -8.44
CA VAL A 355 7.30 0.31 -7.39
C VAL A 355 6.70 -0.12 -6.06
N SER A 356 7.46 -0.87 -5.29
CA SER A 356 7.03 -1.42 -4.02
C SER A 356 8.02 -1.10 -2.90
N PHE A 357 7.51 -1.03 -1.68
CA PHE A 357 8.28 -0.93 -0.44
C PHE A 357 8.38 -2.28 0.24
N ARG A 358 9.54 -2.57 0.84
CA ARG A 358 9.76 -3.80 1.59
C ARG A 358 10.69 -3.60 2.78
N VAL A 359 10.24 -4.08 3.93
CA VAL A 359 11.10 -4.37 5.08
C VAL A 359 11.62 -5.80 4.93
N PRO A 360 12.90 -6.10 5.27
CA PRO A 360 13.40 -7.47 5.32
C PRO A 360 12.43 -8.39 6.07
N GLU A 361 12.22 -9.59 5.53
CA GLU A 361 11.34 -10.61 6.13
C GLU A 361 9.85 -10.22 6.19
N SER A 362 9.46 -9.07 5.64
CA SER A 362 8.05 -8.62 5.56
C SER A 362 7.47 -8.76 4.15
N PRO A 363 6.13 -8.80 4.02
CA PRO A 363 5.47 -8.73 2.73
C PRO A 363 5.83 -7.45 1.97
N GLU A 364 5.80 -7.53 0.65
CA GLU A 364 5.99 -6.39 -0.22
C GLU A 364 4.70 -5.58 -0.33
N VAL A 365 4.81 -4.24 -0.36
CA VAL A 365 3.69 -3.30 -0.48
C VAL A 365 3.88 -2.46 -1.73
N GLU A 366 3.02 -2.57 -2.74
CA GLU A 366 3.05 -1.69 -3.91
C GLU A 366 2.70 -0.26 -3.50
N ILE A 367 3.54 0.72 -3.83
CA ILE A 367 3.37 2.14 -3.44
C ILE A 367 3.18 3.07 -4.63
N TRP A 368 3.52 2.63 -5.85
CA TRP A 368 3.57 3.53 -7.01
C TRP A 368 2.20 4.09 -7.41
N ARG A 369 1.15 3.29 -7.25
CA ARG A 369 -0.22 3.70 -7.60
C ARG A 369 -0.79 4.73 -6.63
N ASP A 370 -0.33 4.68 -5.39
CA ASP A 370 -0.93 5.45 -4.31
C ASP A 370 -0.14 6.70 -3.95
N TRP A 371 1.15 6.79 -4.30
CA TRP A 371 1.95 7.99 -4.05
C TRP A 371 1.36 9.23 -4.75
N ILE A 372 1.61 10.41 -4.21
CA ILE A 372 1.15 11.67 -4.82
C ILE A 372 2.35 12.37 -5.42
N SER A 373 2.29 12.58 -6.73
CA SER A 373 3.32 13.29 -7.48
C SER A 373 3.19 14.80 -7.32
N HIS A 374 4.34 15.49 -7.32
CA HIS A 374 4.40 16.94 -7.23
C HIS A 374 5.56 17.49 -8.06
N GLN A 375 5.49 18.78 -8.37
CA GLN A 375 6.54 19.44 -9.15
C GLN A 375 7.88 19.47 -8.42
N ARG A 376 8.95 19.29 -9.18
CA ARG A 376 10.35 19.46 -8.75
C ARG A 376 11.13 20.26 -9.79
N PRO A 377 10.96 21.59 -9.83
CA PRO A 377 11.59 22.43 -10.86
C PRO A 377 13.12 22.36 -10.84
N ASP A 378 13.72 22.18 -9.67
CA ASP A 378 15.15 21.97 -9.47
C ASP A 378 15.66 20.70 -10.18
N VAL A 379 14.97 19.58 -9.98
CA VAL A 379 15.30 18.28 -10.60
C VAL A 379 15.04 18.34 -12.10
N TRP A 380 13.90 18.87 -12.51
CA TRP A 380 13.52 19.02 -13.92
C TRP A 380 14.58 19.82 -14.69
N GLN A 381 15.03 20.96 -14.15
CA GLN A 381 16.07 21.77 -14.77
C GLN A 381 17.42 21.04 -14.86
N ALA A 382 17.79 20.28 -13.82
CA ALA A 382 19.03 19.50 -13.82
C ALA A 382 19.01 18.42 -14.91
N LEU A 383 17.95 17.60 -14.96
CA LEU A 383 17.82 16.53 -15.96
C LEU A 383 17.73 17.08 -17.39
N LYS A 384 17.07 18.23 -17.58
CA LYS A 384 17.01 18.88 -18.90
C LYS A 384 18.38 19.34 -19.38
N ARG A 385 19.28 19.80 -18.49
CA ARG A 385 20.67 20.16 -18.84
C ARG A 385 21.50 18.94 -19.24
N GLU A 386 21.17 17.77 -18.71
CA GLU A 386 21.77 16.48 -19.08
C GLU A 386 21.21 15.90 -20.39
N GLY A 387 20.22 16.56 -21.01
CA GLY A 387 19.61 16.11 -22.26
C GLY A 387 18.54 15.02 -22.08
N ALA A 388 18.05 14.80 -20.85
CA ALA A 388 16.99 13.82 -20.60
C ALA A 388 15.67 14.23 -21.26
N HIS A 389 14.96 13.27 -21.85
CA HIS A 389 13.58 13.45 -22.28
C HIS A 389 12.65 13.26 -21.08
N LEU A 390 11.92 14.31 -20.71
CA LEU A 390 11.11 14.32 -19.49
C LEU A 390 9.61 14.35 -19.84
N PRO A 391 8.82 13.36 -19.40
CA PRO A 391 7.40 13.26 -19.74
C PRO A 391 6.51 14.26 -18.98
N SER A 392 6.95 14.72 -17.80
CA SER A 392 6.21 15.64 -16.93
C SER A 392 7.14 16.31 -15.91
N ASP A 393 6.82 17.55 -15.54
CA ASP A 393 7.50 18.32 -14.48
C ASP A 393 7.20 17.81 -13.06
N GLU A 394 6.31 16.83 -12.93
CA GLU A 394 5.94 16.15 -11.68
C GLU A 394 6.86 14.98 -11.37
N LEU A 395 8.13 15.30 -11.17
CA LEU A 395 9.15 14.32 -10.84
C LEU A 395 9.18 13.99 -9.34
N GLY A 396 8.59 14.82 -8.47
CA GLY A 396 8.55 14.56 -7.04
C GLY A 396 7.47 13.56 -6.65
N PHE A 397 7.63 12.88 -5.51
CA PHE A 397 6.59 12.04 -4.91
C PHE A 397 6.57 12.15 -3.39
N THR A 398 5.38 11.98 -2.81
CA THR A 398 5.16 11.79 -1.38
C THR A 398 4.34 10.53 -1.13
N CYS A 399 4.75 9.71 -0.17
CA CYS A 399 4.07 8.47 0.19
C CYS A 399 4.23 8.12 1.66
N PHE A 400 3.14 7.80 2.35
CA PHE A 400 3.18 7.13 3.64
C PHE A 400 2.90 5.64 3.46
N VAL A 401 3.83 4.80 3.91
CA VAL A 401 3.69 3.34 3.89
C VAL A 401 3.34 2.88 5.30
N GLY A 402 2.06 2.61 5.54
CA GLY A 402 1.51 2.13 6.81
C GLY A 402 1.83 0.66 7.12
N GLN A 403 3.04 0.20 6.78
CA GLN A 403 3.52 -1.13 7.14
C GLN A 403 4.32 -1.03 8.45
N PRO A 404 3.89 -1.71 9.54
CA PRO A 404 4.61 -1.66 10.81
C PRO A 404 6.07 -2.07 10.69
N ILE A 405 6.94 -1.35 11.38
CA ILE A 405 8.39 -1.61 11.38
C ILE A 405 8.80 -2.13 12.75
N ALA A 406 9.45 -3.30 12.76
CA ALA A 406 10.00 -3.88 13.97
C ALA A 406 11.00 -2.94 14.66
N ARG A 407 10.96 -2.90 15.99
CA ARG A 407 11.86 -2.06 16.78
C ARG A 407 13.32 -2.46 16.53
N GLY A 408 14.15 -1.50 16.16
CA GLY A 408 15.57 -1.73 15.86
C GLY A 408 15.86 -2.11 14.41
N GLN A 409 14.86 -2.22 13.55
CA GLN A 409 15.05 -2.33 12.10
C GLN A 409 15.77 -1.07 11.58
N LYS A 410 16.91 -1.27 10.89
CA LYS A 410 17.77 -0.17 10.43
C LYS A 410 17.67 0.14 8.94
N SER A 411 17.06 -0.76 8.17
CA SER A 411 16.97 -0.62 6.72
C SER A 411 15.69 -1.22 6.17
N ALA A 412 15.16 -0.57 5.13
CA ALA A 412 14.17 -1.10 4.22
C ALA A 412 14.73 -1.00 2.79
N TYR A 413 13.94 -1.35 1.79
CA TYR A 413 14.30 -1.10 0.41
C TYR A 413 13.06 -0.90 -0.47
N LEU A 414 13.24 -0.16 -1.56
CA LEU A 414 12.27 -0.10 -2.65
C LEU A 414 12.65 -1.12 -3.73
N VAL A 415 11.63 -1.65 -4.40
CA VAL A 415 11.75 -2.54 -5.55
C VAL A 415 11.04 -1.90 -6.74
N VAL A 416 11.77 -1.64 -7.81
CA VAL A 416 11.21 -1.16 -9.10
C VAL A 416 11.09 -2.36 -10.02
N HIS A 417 9.87 -2.79 -10.29
CA HIS A 417 9.58 -3.87 -11.23
C HIS A 417 9.39 -3.33 -12.64
N CYS A 418 10.19 -3.80 -13.58
CA CYS A 418 10.05 -3.50 -14.99
C CYS A 418 9.13 -4.53 -15.68
N ARG A 419 8.52 -4.14 -16.79
CA ARG A 419 7.66 -5.02 -17.61
C ARG A 419 8.44 -6.14 -18.28
N SER A 420 9.74 -5.93 -18.51
CA SER A 420 10.68 -6.96 -19.00
C SER A 420 10.98 -8.07 -17.97
N GLY A 421 10.48 -7.96 -16.73
CA GLY A 421 10.83 -8.88 -15.63
C GLY A 421 12.03 -8.42 -14.80
N LEU A 422 12.83 -7.46 -15.29
CA LEU A 422 13.91 -6.84 -14.52
C LEU A 422 13.37 -6.20 -13.23
N SER A 423 14.06 -6.43 -12.10
CA SER A 423 13.75 -5.78 -10.83
C SER A 423 14.98 -5.08 -10.27
N LEU A 424 14.88 -3.78 -10.04
CA LEU A 424 15.94 -2.94 -9.46
C LEU A 424 15.60 -2.65 -8.00
N ARG A 425 16.60 -2.72 -7.11
CA ARG A 425 16.40 -2.50 -5.68
C ARG A 425 17.22 -1.33 -5.17
N MET A 426 16.61 -0.55 -4.29
CA MET A 426 17.20 0.64 -3.68
C MET A 426 17.07 0.56 -2.17
N LYS A 427 18.19 0.66 -1.46
CA LYS A 427 18.23 0.70 0.00
C LYS A 427 17.58 1.97 0.53
N LEU A 428 16.82 1.83 1.62
CA LEU A 428 16.35 2.93 2.46
C LEU A 428 16.97 2.78 3.84
N ASP A 429 17.70 3.79 4.29
CA ASP A 429 18.20 3.87 5.66
C ASP A 429 17.09 4.37 6.59
N LEU A 430 16.81 3.61 7.66
CA LEU A 430 15.77 3.93 8.63
C LEU A 430 16.42 4.54 9.89
N PRO A 431 16.37 5.86 10.09
CA PRO A 431 16.88 6.48 11.31
C PRO A 431 16.06 6.04 12.54
N ALA A 432 16.61 6.25 13.74
CA ALA A 432 15.83 6.02 14.96
C ALA A 432 14.64 7.00 14.98
N ALA A 433 13.43 6.47 15.21
CA ALA A 433 12.25 7.31 15.37
C ALA A 433 12.41 8.20 16.62
N PRO A 434 12.12 9.51 16.53
CA PRO A 434 12.13 10.39 17.70
C PRO A 434 11.20 9.89 18.80
N HIS A 435 11.55 10.19 20.05
CA HIS A 435 10.70 9.85 21.19
C HIS A 435 9.55 10.84 21.37
N ASP A 436 9.77 12.11 20.97
CA ASP A 436 8.76 13.15 20.99
C ASP A 436 7.93 13.09 19.69
N PRO A 437 6.59 12.95 19.78
CA PRO A 437 5.71 13.08 18.63
C PRO A 437 5.93 14.37 17.83
N VAL A 438 6.22 15.51 18.48
CA VAL A 438 6.42 16.79 17.79
C VAL A 438 7.66 16.77 16.91
N GLU A 439 8.73 16.14 17.35
CA GLU A 439 9.95 15.93 16.55
C GLU A 439 9.70 15.02 15.35
N THR A 440 8.78 14.06 15.47
CA THR A 440 8.36 13.18 14.36
C THR A 440 7.49 13.93 13.35
N LEU A 441 6.63 14.84 13.84
CA LEU A 441 5.70 15.58 12.99
C LEU A 441 6.39 16.66 12.17
N ARG A 442 7.44 17.30 12.70
CA ARG A 442 8.08 18.45 12.03
C ARG A 442 8.57 18.11 10.61
N PRO A 443 9.35 17.04 10.35
CA PRO A 443 9.79 16.72 8.98
C PRO A 443 8.63 16.42 8.02
N ILE A 444 7.58 15.73 8.51
CA ILE A 444 6.39 15.39 7.70
C ILE A 444 5.65 16.66 7.30
N LEU A 445 5.40 17.55 8.26
CA LEU A 445 4.66 18.78 8.02
C LEU A 445 5.47 19.81 7.23
N SER A 446 6.80 19.79 7.31
CA SER A 446 7.67 20.60 6.44
C SER A 446 7.76 20.10 5.00
N SER A 447 7.31 18.88 4.70
CA SER A 447 7.64 18.24 3.42
C SER A 447 6.70 18.57 2.26
N PHE A 448 5.60 19.30 2.51
CA PHE A 448 4.59 19.54 1.48
C PHE A 448 4.24 21.02 1.32
N ASN A 449 3.84 21.37 0.10
CA ASN A 449 3.42 22.72 -0.24
C ASN A 449 1.88 22.83 -0.12
N PRO A 450 1.34 23.79 0.67
CA PRO A 450 -0.10 24.07 0.70
C PRO A 450 -0.72 24.43 -0.65
N ALA A 451 0.07 24.92 -1.61
CA ALA A 451 -0.39 25.21 -2.97
C ALA A 451 -0.40 23.96 -3.88
N HIS A 452 -0.23 22.76 -3.32
CA HIS A 452 -0.29 21.51 -4.08
C HIS A 452 -1.66 21.34 -4.75
N ARG A 453 -1.69 21.05 -6.06
CA ARG A 453 -2.93 20.94 -6.83
C ARG A 453 -3.90 19.89 -6.26
N ASP A 454 -3.35 18.75 -5.82
CA ASP A 454 -4.09 17.64 -5.21
C ASP A 454 -3.96 17.62 -3.67
N LEU A 455 -3.87 18.79 -3.03
CA LEU A 455 -3.65 18.91 -1.58
C LEU A 455 -4.60 18.02 -0.75
N ARG A 456 -5.88 17.96 -1.10
CA ARG A 456 -6.87 17.12 -0.40
C ARG A 456 -6.49 15.64 -0.45
N ALA A 457 -6.12 15.13 -1.63
CA ALA A 457 -5.70 13.73 -1.79
C ALA A 457 -4.37 13.44 -1.07
N LEU A 458 -3.43 14.39 -1.09
CA LEU A 458 -2.17 14.31 -0.34
C LEU A 458 -2.42 14.20 1.17
N LEU A 459 -3.30 15.04 1.71
CA LEU A 459 -3.71 15.00 3.11
C LEU A 459 -4.46 13.71 3.44
N ASP A 460 -5.43 13.31 2.62
CA ASP A 460 -6.25 12.12 2.87
C ASP A 460 -5.46 10.80 2.83
N ARG A 461 -4.47 10.69 1.94
CA ARG A 461 -3.76 9.42 1.69
C ARG A 461 -2.45 9.31 2.45
N HIS A 462 -1.72 10.41 2.63
CA HIS A 462 -0.32 10.36 3.10
C HIS A 462 -0.07 11.20 4.34
N ILE A 463 -0.27 12.52 4.28
CA ILE A 463 0.06 13.40 5.41
C ILE A 463 -0.83 13.09 6.60
N GLY A 464 -2.15 12.98 6.38
CA GLY A 464 -3.13 12.72 7.43
C GLY A 464 -2.85 11.43 8.20
N PRO A 465 -2.79 10.28 7.51
CA PRO A 465 -2.45 9.00 8.13
C PRO A 465 -1.09 9.00 8.82
N ALA A 466 -0.05 9.59 8.23
CA ALA A 466 1.28 9.66 8.85
C ALA A 466 1.28 10.48 10.14
N VAL A 467 0.63 11.65 10.11
CA VAL A 467 0.49 12.54 11.27
C VAL A 467 -0.33 11.88 12.38
N GLN A 468 -1.44 11.23 12.04
CA GLN A 468 -2.26 10.49 13.00
C GLN A 468 -1.49 9.31 13.62
N ALA A 469 -0.75 8.56 12.80
CA ALA A 469 0.10 7.47 13.27
C ALA A 469 1.16 7.99 14.26
N ALA A 470 1.86 9.09 13.94
CA ALA A 470 2.82 9.73 14.83
C ALA A 470 2.15 10.21 16.13
N TRP A 471 1.01 10.89 16.03
CA TRP A 471 0.30 11.50 17.15
C TRP A 471 -0.33 10.46 18.08
N SER A 472 -0.74 9.30 17.57
CA SER A 472 -1.33 8.22 18.36
C SER A 472 -0.36 7.57 19.35
N VAL A 473 0.96 7.64 19.07
CA VAL A 473 2.00 7.06 19.92
C VAL A 473 2.33 7.97 21.12
N ARG A 474 1.75 9.18 21.18
CA ARG A 474 1.84 10.04 22.37
C ARG A 474 1.29 9.24 23.56
N LYS A 475 2.16 8.89 24.50
CA LYS A 475 1.69 8.37 25.80
C LYS A 475 0.85 9.49 26.44
N ARG A 476 -0.10 9.21 27.34
CA ARG A 476 -0.56 10.23 28.31
C ARG A 476 0.53 10.39 29.39
N PRO A 477 0.64 11.53 30.10
CA PRO A 477 1.65 11.66 31.14
C PRO A 477 1.43 10.55 32.17
N ALA A 478 2.49 9.84 32.54
CA ALA A 478 2.42 8.87 33.63
C ALA A 478 2.69 9.62 34.94
N GLY A 479 1.69 9.65 35.83
CA GLY A 479 1.79 10.25 37.17
C GLY A 479 0.76 11.35 37.42
N GLU A 480 0.53 11.63 38.70
CA GLU A 480 -0.35 12.72 39.11
C GLU A 480 0.27 14.09 38.78
N PRO A 481 -0.55 15.06 38.33
CA PRO A 481 -0.07 16.42 38.08
C PRO A 481 0.47 17.04 39.37
N VAL A 482 1.52 17.84 39.26
CA VAL A 482 2.00 18.64 40.39
C VAL A 482 1.09 19.85 40.52
N VAL A 483 0.50 20.04 41.70
CA VAL A 483 -0.35 21.19 42.02
C VAL A 483 0.28 21.97 43.16
N ALA A 484 0.51 23.26 42.94
CA ALA A 484 0.94 24.21 43.97
C ALA A 484 -0.14 25.27 44.17
N GLU A 485 -0.56 25.48 45.41
CA GLU A 485 -1.56 26.49 45.77
C GLU A 485 -0.86 27.74 46.34
N PHE A 486 -1.31 28.92 45.91
CA PHE A 486 -0.81 30.21 46.34
C PHE A 486 -1.99 31.03 46.90
N GLY A 487 -1.93 31.36 48.19
CA GLY A 487 -3.08 31.95 48.90
C GLY A 487 -4.15 30.94 49.28
N ALA A 488 -5.24 31.40 49.90
CA ALA A 488 -6.36 30.56 50.30
C ALA A 488 -7.43 30.55 49.19
N PRO A 489 -7.69 29.41 48.53
CA PRO A 489 -8.68 29.34 47.46
C PRO A 489 -10.09 29.60 47.99
N ALA A 490 -10.96 30.16 47.14
CA ALA A 490 -12.38 30.29 47.47
C ALA A 490 -13.00 28.90 47.72
N ALA A 491 -13.81 28.77 48.79
CA ALA A 491 -14.38 27.49 49.18
C ALA A 491 -15.41 26.96 48.17
N ASN A 492 -16.24 27.87 47.61
CA ASN A 492 -17.27 27.56 46.62
C ASN A 492 -17.22 28.61 45.50
N PRO A 493 -16.21 28.57 44.62
CA PRO A 493 -16.06 29.53 43.54
C PRO A 493 -17.21 29.40 42.54
N GLU A 494 -17.66 30.52 41.97
CA GLU A 494 -18.66 30.46 40.90
C GLU A 494 -18.04 29.96 39.58
N VAL A 495 -16.82 30.43 39.31
CA VAL A 495 -16.07 30.16 38.08
C VAL A 495 -14.71 29.58 38.43
N SER A 496 -14.25 28.61 37.66
CA SER A 496 -12.84 28.24 37.58
C SER A 496 -12.24 28.79 36.29
N LEU A 497 -11.23 29.65 36.39
CA LEU A 497 -10.49 30.19 35.25
C LEU A 497 -9.32 29.25 34.96
N VAL A 498 -9.28 28.67 33.77
CA VAL A 498 -8.24 27.74 33.33
C VAL A 498 -7.37 28.43 32.30
N ILE A 499 -6.10 28.64 32.65
CA ILE A 499 -5.15 29.47 31.89
C ILE A 499 -3.88 28.65 31.57
N PRO A 500 -3.81 28.02 30.38
CA PRO A 500 -2.61 27.34 29.93
C PRO A 500 -1.44 28.30 29.71
N LEU A 501 -0.23 27.85 30.01
CA LEU A 501 1.02 28.59 29.87
C LEU A 501 2.00 27.80 29.00
N TYR A 502 2.51 28.44 27.95
CA TYR A 502 3.48 27.88 27.03
C TYR A 502 4.48 28.94 26.56
N GLY A 503 5.78 28.67 26.69
CA GLY A 503 6.89 29.56 26.28
C GLY A 503 7.03 30.88 27.05
N ARG A 504 5.94 31.43 27.61
CA ARG A 504 5.91 32.69 28.37
C ARG A 504 5.08 32.53 29.64
N PHE A 505 5.69 32.84 30.78
CA PHE A 505 5.04 32.84 32.10
C PHE A 505 4.84 34.25 32.65
N ASP A 506 5.48 35.24 32.05
CA ASP A 506 5.47 36.64 32.51
C ASP A 506 4.07 37.28 32.41
N PHE A 507 3.19 36.73 31.55
CA PHE A 507 1.79 37.16 31.47
C PHE A 507 0.98 36.97 32.74
N ILE A 508 1.41 36.09 33.65
CA ILE A 508 0.77 35.94 34.97
C ILE A 508 0.78 37.27 35.72
N GLU A 509 1.89 38.01 35.69
CA GLU A 509 2.01 39.29 36.38
C GLU A 509 1.00 40.30 35.82
N PHE A 510 0.94 40.44 34.49
CA PHE A 510 0.00 41.35 33.83
C PHE A 510 -1.46 40.99 34.12
N GLN A 511 -1.86 39.72 34.06
CA GLN A 511 -3.21 39.31 34.42
C GLN A 511 -3.54 39.63 35.88
N MET A 512 -2.60 39.38 36.79
CA MET A 512 -2.78 39.66 38.22
C MET A 512 -2.94 41.15 38.51
N THR A 513 -2.26 42.03 37.77
CA THR A 513 -2.50 43.49 37.87
C THR A 513 -3.95 43.87 37.54
N GLN A 514 -4.62 43.12 36.66
CA GLN A 514 -6.01 43.40 36.28
C GLN A 514 -7.00 42.69 37.21
N PHE A 515 -6.61 41.52 37.75
CA PHE A 515 -7.47 40.71 38.62
C PHE A 515 -7.56 41.24 40.05
N VAL A 516 -6.53 41.97 40.53
CA VAL A 516 -6.48 42.48 41.91
C VAL A 516 -7.62 43.45 42.24
N ASP A 517 -8.12 44.19 41.25
CA ASP A 517 -9.19 45.19 41.39
C ASP A 517 -10.59 44.63 41.08
N ASP A 518 -10.71 43.34 40.75
CA ASP A 518 -11.98 42.69 40.43
C ASP A 518 -12.40 41.69 41.52
N PRO A 519 -13.38 42.03 42.39
CA PRO A 519 -13.81 41.16 43.48
C PRO A 519 -14.37 39.81 43.02
N PHE A 520 -14.99 39.75 41.83
CA PHE A 520 -15.57 38.51 41.32
C PHE A 520 -14.47 37.57 40.83
N VAL A 521 -13.45 38.10 40.16
CA VAL A 521 -12.26 37.32 39.77
C VAL A 521 -11.50 36.83 41.00
N ARG A 522 -11.31 37.68 42.03
CA ARG A 522 -10.68 37.28 43.30
C ARG A 522 -11.43 36.17 44.03
N GLY A 523 -12.75 36.13 43.90
CA GLY A 523 -13.61 35.07 44.44
C GLY A 523 -13.67 33.80 43.58
N SER A 524 -12.97 33.79 42.44
CA SER A 524 -12.95 32.66 41.50
C SER A 524 -11.75 31.74 41.75
N ASP A 525 -11.77 30.56 41.14
CA ASP A 525 -10.71 29.56 41.22
C ASP A 525 -9.79 29.68 40.00
N ILE A 526 -8.68 30.41 40.14
CA ILE A 526 -7.72 30.66 39.06
C ILE A 526 -6.69 29.52 39.00
N ILE A 527 -6.56 28.88 37.84
CA ILE A 527 -5.73 27.71 37.59
C ILE A 527 -4.81 27.99 36.40
N TYR A 528 -3.54 28.25 36.67
CA TYR A 528 -2.51 28.30 35.65
C TYR A 528 -1.97 26.90 35.37
N VAL A 529 -1.90 26.49 34.10
CA VAL A 529 -1.43 25.15 33.71
C VAL A 529 -0.17 25.28 32.85
N VAL A 530 0.97 24.85 33.38
CA VAL A 530 2.25 24.86 32.65
C VAL A 530 2.31 23.66 31.71
N ASP A 531 2.29 23.94 30.41
CA ASP A 531 2.44 22.94 29.33
C ASP A 531 3.86 22.91 28.76
N ASP A 532 4.76 23.79 29.21
CA ASP A 532 6.15 23.80 28.79
C ASP A 532 7.09 23.44 29.95
N PRO A 533 7.72 22.25 29.94
CA PRO A 533 8.72 21.88 30.93
C PRO A 533 9.87 22.88 31.07
N ALA A 534 10.24 23.57 30.00
CA ALA A 534 11.38 24.47 29.99
C ALA A 534 11.18 25.74 30.85
N ILE A 535 9.94 26.09 31.16
CA ILE A 535 9.60 27.31 31.92
C ILE A 535 9.09 27.03 33.34
N TYR A 536 8.93 25.77 33.74
CA TYR A 536 8.24 25.41 34.99
C TYR A 536 8.93 26.01 36.23
N ASP A 537 10.25 25.90 36.34
CA ASP A 537 10.98 26.37 37.51
C ASP A 537 10.92 27.89 37.65
N GLN A 538 11.09 28.64 36.54
CA GLN A 538 10.95 30.09 36.54
C GLN A 538 9.52 30.52 36.85
N THR A 539 8.53 29.82 36.26
CA THR A 539 7.10 30.07 36.52
C THR A 539 6.79 29.92 38.01
N ARG A 540 7.26 28.84 38.65
CA ARG A 540 7.03 28.59 40.07
C ARG A 540 7.63 29.68 40.97
N GLN A 541 8.81 30.19 40.64
CA GLN A 541 9.41 31.30 41.37
C GLN A 541 8.61 32.59 41.19
N ALA A 542 8.24 32.93 39.95
CA ALA A 542 7.41 34.10 39.66
C ALA A 542 6.07 34.04 40.42
N CYS A 543 5.43 32.86 40.49
CA CYS A 543 4.20 32.68 41.28
C CYS A 543 4.37 32.98 42.77
N LEU A 544 5.54 32.68 43.38
CA LEU A 544 5.82 33.04 44.78
C LEU A 544 5.88 34.56 44.98
N GLU A 545 6.43 35.29 44.01
CA GLU A 545 6.55 36.75 44.05
C GLU A 545 5.19 37.41 43.82
N VAL A 546 4.50 37.01 42.75
CA VAL A 546 3.16 37.48 42.37
C VAL A 546 2.16 37.27 43.51
N SER A 547 2.14 36.08 44.14
CA SER A 547 1.19 35.79 45.22
C SER A 547 1.39 36.66 46.46
N ARG A 548 2.63 37.06 46.76
CA ARG A 548 2.93 37.97 47.88
C ARG A 548 2.56 39.42 47.58
N PHE A 549 2.65 39.83 46.32
CA PHE A 549 2.42 41.21 45.94
C PHE A 549 0.94 41.53 45.70
N PHE A 550 0.22 40.67 44.96
CA PHE A 550 -1.17 40.93 44.56
C PHE A 550 -2.22 40.36 45.52
N GLU A 551 -1.85 39.39 46.37
CA GLU A 551 -2.75 38.72 47.31
C GLU A 551 -4.03 38.13 46.66
N VAL A 552 -3.94 37.74 45.39
CA VAL A 552 -4.99 37.03 44.65
C VAL A 552 -4.70 35.52 44.75
N PRO A 553 -5.64 34.69 45.26
CA PRO A 553 -5.43 33.25 45.32
C PRO A 553 -5.44 32.57 43.95
N PHE A 554 -4.49 31.68 43.68
CA PHE A 554 -4.46 30.88 42.45
C PHE A 554 -3.71 29.56 42.64
N ARG A 555 -3.82 28.68 41.64
CA ARG A 555 -3.14 27.37 41.59
C ARG A 555 -2.24 27.29 40.36
N LEU A 556 -1.08 26.67 40.52
CA LEU A 556 -0.18 26.30 39.44
C LEU A 556 -0.20 24.78 39.27
N VAL A 557 -0.48 24.32 38.05
CA VAL A 557 -0.60 22.91 37.68
C VAL A 557 0.45 22.57 36.64
N TYR A 558 1.12 21.41 36.78
CA TYR A 558 2.17 20.98 35.86
C TYR A 558 2.14 19.47 35.60
N ALA A 559 2.15 19.09 34.32
CA ALA A 559 2.07 17.70 33.85
C ALA A 559 3.41 17.11 33.37
N ARG A 560 4.55 17.77 33.66
CA ARG A 560 5.91 17.26 33.40
C ARG A 560 6.31 17.09 31.93
N ARG A 561 5.49 17.52 30.99
CA ARG A 561 5.74 17.46 29.54
C ARG A 561 4.82 18.43 28.80
N ASN A 562 5.17 18.70 27.54
CA ASN A 562 4.28 19.35 26.59
C ASN A 562 3.28 18.35 26.01
N ALA A 563 2.00 18.56 26.31
CA ALA A 563 0.89 17.77 25.80
C ALA A 563 0.00 18.55 24.81
N GLY A 564 0.26 19.86 24.65
CA GLY A 564 -0.50 20.76 23.80
C GLY A 564 -1.63 21.46 24.54
N PHE A 565 -2.12 22.55 23.93
CA PHE A 565 -3.14 23.43 24.49
C PHE A 565 -4.39 22.69 24.99
N ALA A 566 -4.99 21.83 24.17
CA ALA A 566 -6.19 21.09 24.53
C ALA A 566 -5.98 20.21 25.79
N ALA A 567 -4.87 19.48 25.86
CA ALA A 567 -4.56 18.62 26.98
C ALA A 567 -4.27 19.43 28.26
N ALA A 568 -3.57 20.55 28.15
CA ALA A 568 -3.31 21.45 29.27
C ALA A 568 -4.60 22.08 29.82
N THR A 569 -5.48 22.57 28.93
CA THR A 569 -6.78 23.10 29.33
C THR A 569 -7.65 22.02 29.96
N ASN A 570 -7.73 20.82 29.37
CA ASN A 570 -8.47 19.70 29.94
C ASN A 570 -7.96 19.30 31.33
N LEU A 571 -6.64 19.32 31.53
CA LEU A 571 -6.04 19.07 32.83
C LEU A 571 -6.47 20.11 33.87
N GLY A 572 -6.40 21.40 33.55
CA GLY A 572 -6.87 22.45 34.45
C GLY A 572 -8.37 22.34 34.74
N ALA A 573 -9.18 22.10 33.71
CA ALA A 573 -10.62 21.89 33.81
C ALA A 573 -11.00 20.66 34.66
N SER A 574 -10.18 19.60 34.65
CA SER A 574 -10.40 18.43 35.50
C SER A 574 -10.29 18.75 37.00
N LEU A 575 -9.53 19.81 37.35
CA LEU A 575 -9.33 20.30 38.70
C LEU A 575 -10.28 21.46 39.07
N ALA A 576 -11.16 21.87 38.15
CA ALA A 576 -12.08 22.99 38.32
C ALA A 576 -13.12 22.70 39.42
N ARG A 577 -13.27 23.66 40.34
CA ARG A 577 -14.22 23.63 41.45
C ARG A 577 -15.48 24.47 41.17
N GLY A 578 -15.45 25.35 40.17
CA GLY A 578 -16.53 26.27 39.82
C GLY A 578 -17.74 25.61 39.16
N ARG A 579 -18.89 26.29 39.23
CA ARG A 579 -20.11 25.95 38.46
C ARG A 579 -19.93 26.19 36.96
N TYR A 580 -19.06 27.14 36.63
CA TYR A 580 -18.62 27.45 35.28
C TYR A 580 -17.12 27.21 35.13
N ILE A 581 -16.70 26.85 33.92
CA ILE A 581 -15.31 26.90 33.48
C ILE A 581 -15.20 28.08 32.51
N LEU A 582 -14.20 28.92 32.74
CA LEU A 582 -13.71 29.88 31.76
C LEU A 582 -12.34 29.39 31.27
N MET A 583 -12.25 28.99 30.01
CA MET A 583 -10.96 28.85 29.35
C MET A 583 -10.49 30.24 28.93
N MET A 584 -9.23 30.57 29.19
CA MET A 584 -8.65 31.88 28.87
C MET A 584 -7.17 31.75 28.53
N ASN A 585 -6.72 32.38 27.45
CA ASN A 585 -5.30 32.45 27.13
C ASN A 585 -4.56 33.38 28.12
N SER A 586 -3.29 33.13 28.36
CA SER A 586 -2.48 33.91 29.31
C SER A 586 -2.30 35.37 28.91
N ASP A 587 -2.33 35.67 27.61
CA ASP A 587 -2.15 37.00 27.02
C ASP A 587 -3.48 37.72 26.73
N VAL A 588 -4.57 37.26 27.33
CA VAL A 588 -5.86 37.95 27.34
C VAL A 588 -5.97 38.79 28.61
N MET A 589 -6.41 40.04 28.47
CA MET A 589 -6.51 41.02 29.55
C MET A 589 -7.90 41.70 29.53
N PRO A 590 -8.61 41.80 30.65
CA PRO A 590 -9.88 42.52 30.69
C PRO A 590 -9.69 44.02 30.51
N LYS A 591 -10.60 44.66 29.78
CA LYS A 591 -10.60 46.11 29.58
C LYS A 591 -11.04 46.87 30.83
N ARG A 592 -11.85 46.24 31.69
CA ARG A 592 -12.32 46.81 32.96
C ARG A 592 -12.70 45.70 33.96
N PRO A 593 -12.72 45.99 35.27
CA PRO A 593 -13.33 45.11 36.27
C PRO A 593 -14.83 44.89 36.01
N GLY A 594 -15.36 43.78 36.52
CA GLY A 594 -16.76 43.39 36.35
C GLY A 594 -17.05 42.78 34.96
N TRP A 595 -16.05 42.21 34.31
CA TRP A 595 -16.25 41.54 33.02
C TRP A 595 -16.73 40.10 33.20
N LEU A 596 -16.24 39.41 34.25
CA LEU A 596 -16.50 38.00 34.46
C LEU A 596 -17.88 37.74 35.09
N ASP A 597 -18.31 38.59 36.01
CA ASP A 597 -19.67 38.55 36.55
C ASP A 597 -20.71 38.87 35.47
N GLU A 598 -20.43 39.84 34.59
CA GLU A 598 -21.25 40.14 33.40
C GLU A 598 -21.34 38.94 32.45
N LEU A 599 -20.23 38.23 32.17
CA LEU A 599 -20.26 37.01 31.36
C LEU A 599 -21.15 35.93 31.98
N VAL A 600 -21.02 35.70 33.30
CA VAL A 600 -21.83 34.70 34.03
C VAL A 600 -23.30 35.11 34.07
N ALA A 601 -23.59 36.39 34.31
CA ALA A 601 -24.95 36.92 34.33
C ALA A 601 -25.63 36.78 32.96
N ALA A 602 -24.90 37.13 31.90
CA ALA A 602 -25.37 36.96 30.53
C ALA A 602 -25.62 35.49 30.19
N HIS A 603 -24.70 34.58 30.52
CA HIS A 603 -24.89 33.14 30.32
C HIS A 603 -26.20 32.66 30.95
N ARG A 604 -26.51 33.08 32.18
CA ARG A 604 -27.75 32.67 32.86
C ARG A 604 -29.03 33.23 32.22
N ALA A 605 -28.96 34.40 31.59
CA ALA A 605 -30.10 35.09 31.01
C ALA A 605 -30.42 34.64 29.58
N LEU A 606 -29.42 34.11 28.86
CA LEU A 606 -29.55 33.70 27.46
C LEU A 606 -30.36 32.39 27.31
N PRO A 607 -31.07 32.20 26.19
CA PRO A 607 -31.79 30.96 25.91
C PRO A 607 -30.84 29.84 25.47
N ASP A 608 -31.04 28.65 26.04
CA ASP A 608 -30.27 27.42 25.79
C ASP A 608 -28.74 27.62 25.69
N PRO A 609 -28.12 28.31 26.66
CA PRO A 609 -26.75 28.77 26.55
C PRO A 609 -25.78 27.59 26.70
N GLY A 610 -25.02 27.33 25.65
CA GLY A 610 -23.90 26.40 25.63
C GLY A 610 -22.65 27.10 26.11
N ALA A 611 -21.92 27.71 25.17
CA ALA A 611 -20.78 28.57 25.45
C ALA A 611 -21.10 30.05 25.20
N VAL A 612 -20.45 30.93 25.96
CA VAL A 612 -20.46 32.37 25.74
C VAL A 612 -19.03 32.92 25.70
N ALA A 613 -18.79 33.93 24.86
CA ALA A 613 -17.48 34.58 24.74
C ALA A 613 -17.64 36.11 24.66
N PRO A 614 -16.70 36.87 25.24
CA PRO A 614 -16.62 38.30 25.00
C PRO A 614 -16.08 38.59 23.58
N LYS A 615 -16.17 39.86 23.17
CA LYS A 615 -15.44 40.36 22.00
C LYS A 615 -13.97 40.58 22.37
N LEU A 616 -13.06 40.10 21.52
CA LEU A 616 -11.62 40.34 21.68
C LEU A 616 -11.16 41.45 20.75
N ILE A 617 -10.35 42.35 21.28
CA ILE A 617 -9.78 43.49 20.56
C ILE A 617 -8.25 43.47 20.63
N TYR A 618 -7.60 44.03 19.62
CA TYR A 618 -6.16 44.29 19.63
C TYR A 618 -5.83 45.49 20.53
N GLU A 619 -4.54 45.69 20.82
CA GLU A 619 -4.03 46.80 21.62
C GLU A 619 -4.32 48.18 21.00
N ASP A 620 -4.46 48.24 19.67
CA ASP A 620 -4.87 49.45 18.95
C ASP A 620 -6.39 49.71 18.99
N GLY A 621 -7.15 48.81 19.63
CA GLY A 621 -8.59 48.87 19.77
C GLY A 621 -9.37 48.36 18.56
N SER A 622 -8.72 47.83 17.52
CA SER A 622 -9.40 47.16 16.40
C SER A 622 -9.94 45.78 16.80
N VAL A 623 -10.94 45.28 16.08
CA VAL A 623 -11.55 43.98 16.38
C VAL A 623 -10.59 42.86 16.04
N GLN A 624 -10.40 41.92 16.97
CA GLN A 624 -9.66 40.69 16.72
C GLN A 624 -10.58 39.48 16.57
N HIS A 625 -11.60 39.39 17.44
CA HIS A 625 -12.62 38.34 17.37
C HIS A 625 -13.98 38.87 17.79
N ALA A 626 -14.97 38.69 16.93
CA ALA A 626 -16.37 39.01 17.15
C ALA A 626 -17.25 37.86 16.65
N GLY A 627 -16.96 36.63 17.14
CA GLY A 627 -17.56 35.40 16.66
C GLY A 627 -16.76 34.75 15.53
N MET A 628 -17.07 33.48 15.22
CA MET A 628 -16.48 32.74 14.10
C MET A 628 -17.57 32.21 13.16
N GLN A 629 -17.25 32.26 11.88
CA GLN A 629 -18.01 31.65 10.79
C GLN A 629 -17.14 30.61 10.07
N PHE A 630 -17.77 29.79 9.23
CA PHE A 630 -17.04 28.81 8.43
C PHE A 630 -17.16 29.16 6.96
N MET A 631 -16.03 29.17 6.26
CA MET A 631 -16.00 29.36 4.81
C MET A 631 -15.17 28.27 4.16
N ARG A 632 -15.54 27.87 2.93
CA ARG A 632 -14.70 27.00 2.13
C ARG A 632 -13.56 27.82 1.53
N MET A 633 -12.33 27.31 1.64
CA MET A 633 -11.15 27.91 1.04
C MET A 633 -10.75 27.14 -0.23
N PRO A 634 -11.05 27.64 -1.45
CA PRO A 634 -10.72 26.93 -2.69
C PRO A 634 -9.22 26.64 -2.83
N ALA A 635 -8.38 27.59 -2.40
CA ALA A 635 -6.92 27.46 -2.42
C ALA A 635 -6.40 26.28 -1.57
N TRP A 636 -7.19 25.79 -0.61
CA TRP A 636 -6.84 24.66 0.24
C TRP A 636 -7.64 23.40 -0.11
N GLY A 637 -8.12 23.27 -1.35
CA GLY A 637 -8.92 22.12 -1.78
C GLY A 637 -10.32 22.11 -1.17
N GLY A 638 -10.88 23.30 -0.90
CA GLY A 638 -12.25 23.47 -0.42
C GLY A 638 -12.46 23.08 1.05
N LEU A 639 -11.39 23.05 1.86
CA LEU A 639 -11.47 22.84 3.30
C LEU A 639 -12.24 23.96 4.01
N TRP A 640 -12.90 23.63 5.11
CA TRP A 640 -13.57 24.59 5.99
C TRP A 640 -12.54 25.28 6.89
N VAL A 641 -12.41 26.60 6.72
CA VAL A 641 -11.57 27.43 7.58
C VAL A 641 -12.45 28.21 8.56
N ASN A 642 -11.88 28.48 9.73
CA ASN A 642 -12.48 29.37 10.72
C ASN A 642 -12.26 30.83 10.28
N ASP A 643 -13.32 31.49 9.87
CA ASP A 643 -13.30 32.91 9.52
C ASP A 643 -13.67 33.76 10.73
N HIS A 644 -12.93 34.85 10.92
CA HIS A 644 -13.13 35.83 11.98
C HIS A 644 -13.68 37.12 11.37
N PRO A 645 -15.01 37.27 11.26
CA PRO A 645 -15.61 38.45 10.65
C PRO A 645 -15.18 39.72 11.38
N HIS A 646 -14.96 40.79 10.60
CA HIS A 646 -14.50 42.10 11.06
C HIS A 646 -13.10 42.14 11.69
N LYS A 647 -12.31 41.06 11.65
CA LYS A 647 -10.92 41.07 12.13
C LYS A 647 -10.11 42.19 11.44
N GLY A 648 -9.44 43.02 12.25
CA GLY A 648 -8.69 44.20 11.82
C GLY A 648 -9.52 45.45 11.48
N GLN A 649 -10.84 45.39 11.57
CA GLN A 649 -11.71 46.57 11.35
C GLN A 649 -11.82 47.41 12.64
N PRO A 650 -12.15 48.71 12.53
CA PRO A 650 -12.43 49.54 13.70
C PRO A 650 -13.52 48.95 14.58
N ASN A 651 -13.35 49.04 15.90
CA ASN A 651 -14.33 48.56 16.86
C ASN A 651 -15.52 49.52 16.94
N LEU A 652 -16.62 49.16 16.27
CA LEU A 652 -17.88 49.91 16.29
C LEU A 652 -18.71 49.56 17.54
N ALA A 653 -19.70 50.42 17.85
CA ALA A 653 -20.46 50.38 19.09
C ALA A 653 -21.08 49.00 19.40
N ALA A 654 -21.19 48.69 20.69
CA ALA A 654 -21.66 47.41 21.21
C ALA A 654 -23.05 47.03 20.68
N ALA A 655 -23.17 45.77 20.26
CA ALA A 655 -24.43 45.15 19.86
C ALA A 655 -24.97 44.25 20.98
N GLU A 656 -26.26 43.92 20.87
CA GLU A 656 -26.92 42.87 21.67
C GLU A 656 -26.17 41.52 21.55
N PRO A 657 -26.38 40.57 22.48
CA PRO A 657 -25.86 39.21 22.34
C PRO A 657 -26.23 38.57 20.99
N VAL A 658 -25.27 37.93 20.33
CA VAL A 658 -25.46 37.35 18.98
C VAL A 658 -25.05 35.88 18.94
N GLU A 659 -25.83 35.05 18.25
CA GLU A 659 -25.51 33.64 18.05
C GLU A 659 -24.51 33.40 16.92
N PHE A 660 -23.47 32.62 17.21
CA PHE A 660 -22.48 32.19 16.21
C PHE A 660 -22.39 30.67 16.12
N LEU A 661 -21.82 30.19 15.01
CA LEU A 661 -21.56 28.76 14.86
C LEU A 661 -20.38 28.34 15.75
N ALA A 662 -19.37 29.20 15.88
CA ALA A 662 -18.23 28.98 16.75
C ALA A 662 -17.76 30.29 17.42
N LEU A 663 -17.02 30.12 18.50
CA LEU A 663 -16.39 31.16 19.31
C LEU A 663 -14.96 30.76 19.62
N THR A 664 -14.07 31.73 19.85
CA THR A 664 -12.64 31.43 20.04
C THR A 664 -12.35 30.87 21.43
N GLY A 665 -11.41 29.94 21.49
CA GLY A 665 -10.90 29.37 22.73
C GLY A 665 -10.03 30.33 23.55
N ALA A 666 -9.67 31.49 23.00
CA ALA A 666 -8.89 32.48 23.73
C ALA A 666 -9.62 33.03 24.97
N CYS A 667 -10.96 33.08 24.95
CA CYS A 667 -11.76 33.35 26.14
C CYS A 667 -13.18 32.77 25.96
N LEU A 668 -13.49 31.66 26.63
CA LEU A 668 -14.75 30.93 26.45
C LEU A 668 -15.31 30.43 27.79
N LEU A 669 -16.54 30.82 28.13
CA LEU A 669 -17.24 30.42 29.35
C LEU A 669 -18.33 29.39 29.03
N LEU A 670 -18.37 28.29 29.77
CA LEU A 670 -19.46 27.32 29.72
C LEU A 670 -19.69 26.64 31.07
N ARG A 671 -20.83 25.94 31.22
CA ARG A 671 -21.12 25.17 32.44
C ARG A 671 -20.11 24.04 32.60
N THR A 672 -19.60 23.86 33.82
CA THR A 672 -18.68 22.74 34.16
C THR A 672 -19.31 21.38 33.86
N THR A 673 -20.63 21.24 34.05
CA THR A 673 -21.35 20.00 33.72
C THR A 673 -21.35 19.72 32.22
N LEU A 674 -21.53 20.76 31.38
CA LEU A 674 -21.49 20.62 29.92
C LEU A 674 -20.07 20.31 29.43
N TRP A 675 -19.05 20.94 30.01
CA TRP A 675 -17.66 20.58 29.73
C TRP A 675 -17.39 19.09 29.95
N ARG A 676 -17.83 18.55 31.08
CA ARG A 676 -17.68 17.12 31.41
C ARG A 676 -18.52 16.21 30.51
N GLU A 677 -19.74 16.62 30.18
CA GLU A 677 -20.61 15.90 29.25
C GLU A 677 -19.97 15.75 27.86
N LEU A 678 -19.26 16.79 27.42
CA LEU A 678 -18.58 16.81 26.13
C LEU A 678 -17.17 16.20 26.16
N ASP A 679 -16.64 15.79 27.32
CA ASP A 679 -15.24 15.36 27.48
C ASP A 679 -14.22 16.45 27.11
N GLY A 680 -14.56 17.72 27.36
CA GLY A 680 -13.66 18.87 27.15
C GLY A 680 -13.25 19.10 25.70
N LEU A 681 -12.03 19.62 25.50
CA LEU A 681 -11.44 19.86 24.17
C LEU A 681 -10.91 18.56 23.56
N SER A 682 -11.05 18.42 22.24
CA SER A 682 -10.51 17.29 21.49
C SER A 682 -8.97 17.36 21.45
N GLU A 683 -8.30 16.39 22.07
CA GLU A 683 -6.82 16.26 22.04
C GLU A 683 -6.27 15.71 20.71
N ASP A 684 -7.14 15.50 19.71
CA ASP A 684 -6.73 15.06 18.38
C ASP A 684 -6.06 16.19 17.58
N TYR A 685 -6.40 17.46 17.89
CA TYR A 685 -5.79 18.62 17.26
C TYR A 685 -4.39 18.83 17.81
N ILE A 686 -3.44 19.03 16.90
CA ILE A 686 -2.02 19.00 17.24
C ILE A 686 -1.58 20.40 17.65
N ILE A 687 -1.24 20.59 18.92
CA ILE A 687 -0.62 21.82 19.47
C ILE A 687 -1.42 23.10 19.09
N GLY A 688 -2.75 23.03 19.19
CA GLY A 688 -3.66 24.18 19.01
C GLY A 688 -4.30 24.29 17.62
N ASP A 689 -5.20 25.26 17.46
CA ASP A 689 -6.05 25.52 16.30
C ASP A 689 -7.16 24.47 16.09
N PHE A 690 -8.41 24.95 15.97
CA PHE A 690 -9.65 24.21 15.70
C PHE A 690 -10.25 23.41 16.86
N GLU A 691 -9.57 23.23 18.00
CA GLU A 691 -10.18 22.61 19.17
C GLU A 691 -11.39 23.39 19.74
N ASP A 692 -11.39 24.71 19.59
CA ASP A 692 -12.43 25.62 20.05
C ASP A 692 -13.68 25.55 19.18
N SER A 693 -13.52 25.59 17.85
CA SER A 693 -14.63 25.42 16.90
C SER A 693 -15.21 24.02 16.94
N ASP A 694 -14.38 22.98 17.14
CA ASP A 694 -14.85 21.61 17.39
C ASP A 694 -15.74 21.52 18.62
N LEU A 695 -15.31 22.10 19.76
CA LEU A 695 -16.13 22.15 20.97
C LEU A 695 -17.45 22.90 20.72
N CYS A 696 -17.40 24.04 20.05
CA CYS A 696 -18.59 24.82 19.70
C CYS A 696 -19.58 24.03 18.82
N LEU A 697 -19.09 23.26 17.85
CA LEU A 697 -19.92 22.41 17.01
C LEU A 697 -20.54 21.25 17.79
N ARG A 698 -19.80 20.63 18.73
CA ARG A 698 -20.37 19.62 19.65
C ARG A 698 -21.46 20.20 20.55
N ILE A 699 -21.29 21.43 21.02
CA ILE A 699 -22.33 22.15 21.78
C ILE A 699 -23.61 22.32 20.94
N LEU A 700 -23.47 22.69 19.66
CA LEU A 700 -24.60 22.85 18.74
C LEU A 700 -25.29 21.51 18.43
N GLU A 701 -24.55 20.41 18.26
CA GLU A 701 -25.12 19.07 18.10
C GLU A 701 -25.90 18.64 19.36
N GLY A 702 -25.48 19.09 20.54
CA GLY A 702 -26.20 18.91 21.80
C GLY A 702 -27.44 19.80 21.98
N GLY A 703 -27.85 20.55 20.95
CA GLY A 703 -29.04 21.42 20.98
C GLY A 703 -28.89 22.72 21.77
N ARG A 704 -27.66 23.10 22.14
CA ARG A 704 -27.35 24.36 22.84
C ARG A 704 -26.77 25.38 21.88
N ARG A 705 -26.70 26.65 22.28
CA ARG A 705 -26.27 27.77 21.41
C ARG A 705 -24.98 28.42 21.89
N ASN A 706 -24.17 28.90 20.95
CA ASN A 706 -22.95 29.66 21.23
C ASN A 706 -23.23 31.16 21.06
N TRP A 707 -22.95 31.95 22.10
CA TRP A 707 -23.25 33.38 22.12
C TRP A 707 -22.01 34.27 22.24
N LEU A 708 -21.89 35.21 21.31
CA LEU A 708 -20.99 36.34 21.46
C LEU A 708 -21.66 37.42 22.31
N LEU A 709 -20.89 38.05 23.19
CA LEU A 709 -21.30 39.17 24.05
C LEU A 709 -20.50 40.43 23.68
N PRO A 710 -20.93 41.22 22.68
CA PRO A 710 -20.12 42.30 22.08
C PRO A 710 -19.85 43.49 23.00
N ALA A 711 -20.65 43.65 24.05
CA ALA A 711 -20.51 44.70 25.07
C ALA A 711 -19.39 44.41 26.09
N ILE A 712 -18.97 43.15 26.21
CA ILE A 712 -17.88 42.74 27.09
C ILE A 712 -16.63 42.62 26.22
N GLU A 713 -15.62 43.44 26.52
CA GLU A 713 -14.43 43.59 25.69
C GLU A 713 -13.17 43.24 26.49
N LEU A 714 -12.33 42.38 25.91
CA LEU A 714 -11.03 42.01 26.46
C LEU A 714 -9.96 42.26 25.38
N TYR A 715 -8.78 42.71 25.80
CA TYR A 715 -7.59 42.75 24.94
C TYR A 715 -7.02 41.35 24.80
N HIS A 716 -6.51 41.01 23.62
CA HIS A 716 -5.74 39.78 23.41
C HIS A 716 -4.51 40.10 22.56
N LEU A 717 -3.32 39.89 23.12
CA LEU A 717 -2.07 40.39 22.55
C LEU A 717 -1.47 39.50 21.44
N GLU A 718 -2.20 38.46 20.99
CA GLU A 718 -1.98 37.44 19.93
C GLU A 718 -0.53 37.12 19.51
N ARG A 719 -0.22 35.82 19.36
CA ARG A 719 1.06 35.28 18.79
C ARG A 719 2.36 35.62 19.53
N GLN A 720 2.28 36.22 20.71
CA GLN A 720 3.45 36.58 21.53
C GLN A 720 4.34 35.39 21.93
N SER A 721 3.78 34.18 22.04
CA SER A 721 4.51 32.93 22.27
C SER A 721 4.82 32.17 20.98
N GLN A 722 4.03 32.38 19.92
CA GLN A 722 4.15 31.68 18.64
C GLN A 722 5.26 32.27 17.75
N ASP A 723 5.44 33.60 17.76
CA ASP A 723 6.42 34.31 16.92
C ASP A 723 7.89 34.04 17.30
N ARG A 724 8.15 33.47 18.49
CA ARG A 724 9.51 33.08 18.92
C ARG A 724 9.98 31.75 18.31
N ILE A 725 9.06 30.95 17.75
CA ILE A 725 9.36 29.68 17.10
C ILE A 725 9.64 29.98 15.62
N GLY A 726 10.90 30.31 15.31
CA GLY A 726 11.38 30.76 13.98
C GLY A 726 11.30 29.73 12.84
N ASP A 727 10.29 28.87 12.82
CA ASP A 727 10.11 27.81 11.83
C ASP A 727 8.64 27.84 11.35
N THR A 728 8.36 28.74 10.41
CA THR A 728 7.00 29.16 10.02
C THR A 728 6.28 28.16 9.13
N GLU A 729 7.02 27.31 8.41
CA GLU A 729 6.44 26.42 7.39
C GLU A 729 5.71 25.22 8.01
N TRP A 730 6.36 24.49 8.93
CA TRP A 730 5.72 23.34 9.57
C TRP A 730 4.53 23.76 10.45
N ARG A 731 4.61 24.92 11.12
CA ARG A 731 3.51 25.47 11.93
C ARG A 731 2.31 25.82 11.08
N ARG A 732 2.52 26.52 9.95
CA ARG A 732 1.44 26.78 8.99
C ARG A 732 0.80 25.48 8.50
N ASN A 733 1.63 24.49 8.16
CA ASN A 733 1.17 23.20 7.65
C ASN A 733 0.49 22.35 8.74
N LEU A 734 0.84 22.52 10.01
CA LEU A 734 0.13 21.97 11.16
C LEU A 734 -1.28 22.54 11.26
N SER A 735 -1.44 23.88 11.18
CA SER A 735 -2.77 24.51 11.18
C SER A 735 -3.61 24.04 10.00
N LEU A 736 -2.99 23.84 8.83
CA LEU A 736 -3.66 23.27 7.65
C LEU A 736 -4.07 21.81 7.86
N TYR A 737 -3.24 20.99 8.51
CA TYR A 737 -3.61 19.62 8.90
C TYR A 737 -4.80 19.63 9.89
N ASN A 738 -4.79 20.50 10.90
CA ASN A 738 -5.89 20.62 11.86
C ASN A 738 -7.18 21.10 11.16
N CYS A 739 -7.08 22.02 10.19
CA CYS A 739 -8.18 22.43 9.31
C CYS A 739 -8.74 21.26 8.50
N TRP A 740 -7.86 20.42 7.93
CA TRP A 740 -8.26 19.21 7.22
C TRP A 740 -8.98 18.22 8.14
N MET A 741 -8.46 17.98 9.33
CA MET A 741 -9.06 17.06 10.30
C MET A 741 -10.42 17.58 10.80
N HIS A 742 -10.52 18.88 11.08
CA HIS A 742 -11.77 19.55 11.42
C HIS A 742 -12.79 19.43 10.29
N THR A 743 -12.38 19.69 9.04
CA THR A 743 -13.22 19.50 7.86
C THR A 743 -13.70 18.05 7.77
N ARG A 744 -12.83 17.05 7.93
CA ARG A 744 -13.21 15.63 7.88
C ARG A 744 -14.23 15.25 8.96
N ARG A 745 -14.15 15.86 10.14
CA ARG A 745 -15.08 15.60 11.24
C ARG A 745 -16.43 16.28 11.04
N TRP A 746 -16.44 17.48 10.45
CA TRP A 746 -17.60 18.37 10.50
C TRP A 746 -18.16 18.80 9.13
N ASP A 747 -17.65 18.27 8.01
CA ASP A 747 -17.99 18.74 6.64
C ASP A 747 -19.50 18.91 6.43
N GLU A 748 -20.26 17.84 6.63
CA GLU A 748 -21.71 17.84 6.43
C GLU A 748 -22.45 18.70 7.46
N ALA A 749 -22.00 18.69 8.72
CA ALA A 749 -22.64 19.42 9.80
C ALA A 749 -22.48 20.94 9.65
N ILE A 750 -21.32 21.38 9.15
CA ILE A 750 -21.05 22.78 8.81
C ILE A 750 -21.86 23.16 7.57
N ALA A 751 -21.81 22.35 6.50
CA ALA A 751 -22.56 22.62 5.27
C ALA A 751 -24.05 22.87 5.54
N ARG A 752 -24.71 21.96 6.28
CA ARG A 752 -26.13 22.12 6.65
C ARG A 752 -26.42 23.41 7.41
N ARG A 753 -25.52 23.84 8.29
CA ARG A 753 -25.72 25.05 9.13
C ARG A 753 -25.43 26.34 8.39
N VAL A 754 -24.48 26.31 7.46
CA VAL A 754 -24.18 27.44 6.58
C VAL A 754 -25.33 27.63 5.59
N GLU A 755 -25.92 26.56 5.04
CA GLU A 755 -27.08 26.64 4.14
C GLU A 755 -28.38 27.10 4.84
N ALA A 756 -28.52 26.83 6.14
CA ALA A 756 -29.70 27.21 6.92
C ALA A 756 -29.69 28.67 7.40
N ARG A 757 -28.57 29.39 7.25
CA ARG A 757 -28.40 30.81 7.61
C ARG A 757 -28.47 31.67 6.36
#